data_AF-A0A246E6Q1-F1
#
_entry.id   AF-A0A246E6Q1-F1
#
_cell.length_a   1.000
_cell.length_b   1.000
_cell.length_c   1.000
_cell.angle_alpha   90.00
_cell.angle_beta   90.00
_cell.angle_gamma   90.00
#
_symmetry.space_group_name_H-M   'P 1'
#
loop_
_entity.id
_entity.type
_entity.pdbx_description
1 polymer ?
#
loop_
_entity_poly.entity_id
_entity_poly.type
_entity_poly.pdbx_seq_one_letter_code
_entity_poly.pdbx_strand_id
1 'polypeptide(L)'
;MSQFRAGNIISDAIFYNAATMNEGQIQDFLNSQVTACRSGYVCLKDKTDQTRWIAADPMCNSYQGGGVESAARIIMKVAQACGINPQVLIVMLQKEQRLVTDTYPYDSQYRIAMGQGCPDTSGCDSAYYGFFNQVYGAARQLRRYENPPGTSNFFTWYAPGRTWNILYHPPALVNGQWVDQCGSSPVYIENKATSALYYYTPYQPNAASLRAVSGEGDGCSSYGNRNFFRFFQQWFGGTQPDVCAPPRTEDVAAAAGIYLVTAEALNARRAPDERCSAGAVTLSRGEMVLRLGTYGDWVRVDAHGRIAWVHSRFIDTVNSLPEPSLDVDGTTHMYAAGTDGTIWAYPYTAPARWGAPVALAQGTGVRSILGIGDFDRDGHRDLVGVDARGDLWLYRGDGATLGTPKRIPGDWRSARLLSAAGDVDGNGIQDLIGVQDSSLMLWRGDGAGGFHDPERVGRGWGNITALVGGADFTGDGNLDLIARDNAGVLRLYPGNGSGGWGAAIDLGRGWSAMAAFAAVGDFTGDGKADLLARHNDGALHLYRGTGSGLAYVAPVGTGWGRMIALAGPGAPVAKTPYVRDIDGDGNADVLAVASTDLTLYRGDGRGGWSGSTSLTRDWPAGGTLVNMGDFSGSGRADVARIDPNGRLVLLPGSRNGSLGAARVIGTGWAGFTAVVGGIDFDGDGHVDVIARDAQGRLWLYRGNGAGGWSGSAQQIGRGWGGFVDLIHVGNFSGEGSADVLARGVDGRLWLYPVAGDGAWGAARVVGTGWSGMTALVGVGDFDGDGNPDLIARTAAGGLLLYQGNGAGGWAGSRQIGRGWAGFEQLG
;
A
#
# COMPACT_ATOMS: atom_id res chain seq x y z
N MET A 1 -30.91 -25.93 19.42
CA MET A 1 -32.06 -25.04 19.70
C MET A 1 -31.68 -23.61 20.10
N SER A 2 -30.39 -23.27 20.19
CA SER A 2 -29.92 -21.92 20.59
C SER A 2 -30.37 -20.78 19.67
N GLN A 3 -30.81 -21.09 18.45
CA GLN A 3 -31.34 -20.13 17.47
C GLN A 3 -32.87 -19.96 17.53
N PHE A 4 -33.59 -20.73 18.37
CA PHE A 4 -35.03 -20.59 18.50
C PHE A 4 -35.38 -19.26 19.18
N ARG A 5 -36.19 -18.44 18.51
CA ARG A 5 -36.68 -17.16 19.04
C ARG A 5 -38.20 -17.23 19.10
N ALA A 6 -38.76 -17.21 20.32
CA ALA A 6 -40.21 -17.30 20.51
C ALA A 6 -40.97 -16.18 19.77
N GLY A 7 -40.37 -14.99 19.66
CA GLY A 7 -40.94 -13.83 18.95
C GLY A 7 -40.76 -13.82 17.44
N ASN A 8 -39.89 -14.68 16.91
CA ASN A 8 -39.54 -14.76 15.49
C ASN A 8 -39.09 -16.20 15.16
N ILE A 9 -40.07 -17.11 15.14
CA ILE A 9 -39.83 -18.54 14.91
C ILE A 9 -39.27 -18.73 13.49
N ILE A 10 -39.82 -17.98 12.54
CA ILE A 10 -39.43 -17.92 11.14
C ILE A 10 -39.76 -16.54 10.59
N SER A 11 -38.90 -16.01 9.72
CA SER A 11 -39.10 -14.71 9.10
C SER A 11 -40.20 -14.73 8.03
N ASP A 12 -40.91 -13.61 7.85
CA ASP A 12 -41.90 -13.45 6.78
C ASP A 12 -41.29 -13.72 5.39
N ALA A 13 -40.04 -13.28 5.19
CA ALA A 13 -39.30 -13.48 3.93
C ALA A 13 -39.11 -14.95 3.56
N ILE A 14 -39.01 -15.84 4.54
CA ILE A 14 -38.89 -17.29 4.29
C ILE A 14 -40.26 -17.95 4.29
N PHE A 15 -41.15 -17.59 5.22
CA PHE A 15 -42.45 -18.25 5.39
C PHE A 15 -43.39 -18.03 4.20
N TYR A 16 -43.36 -16.84 3.59
CA TYR A 16 -44.22 -16.45 2.47
C TYR A 16 -43.54 -16.53 1.09
N ASN A 17 -42.39 -17.19 1.01
CA ASN A 17 -41.71 -17.42 -0.27
C ASN A 17 -42.24 -18.70 -0.95
N ALA A 18 -43.28 -18.56 -1.76
CA ALA A 18 -43.89 -19.70 -2.47
C ALA A 18 -43.00 -20.32 -3.57
N ALA A 19 -41.87 -19.70 -3.92
CA ALA A 19 -41.00 -20.13 -5.01
C ALA A 19 -39.82 -21.01 -4.57
N THR A 20 -39.75 -21.43 -3.31
CA THR A 20 -38.59 -22.18 -2.78
C THR A 20 -38.45 -23.61 -3.31
N MET A 21 -39.55 -24.26 -3.75
CA MET A 21 -39.52 -25.61 -4.32
C MET A 21 -40.53 -25.75 -5.46
N ASN A 22 -40.11 -26.39 -6.55
CA ASN A 22 -41.01 -26.85 -7.62
C ASN A 22 -41.51 -28.28 -7.35
N GLU A 23 -42.45 -28.78 -8.17
CA GLU A 23 -43.07 -30.11 -7.99
C GLU A 23 -42.03 -31.25 -7.93
N GLY A 24 -41.01 -31.21 -8.80
CA GLY A 24 -39.94 -32.22 -8.82
C GLY A 24 -39.12 -32.20 -7.54
N GLN A 25 -38.70 -31.02 -7.09
CA GLN A 25 -37.94 -30.87 -5.83
C GLN A 25 -38.74 -31.35 -4.61
N ILE A 26 -40.06 -31.12 -4.59
CA ILE A 26 -40.93 -31.63 -3.51
C ILE A 26 -41.00 -33.16 -3.57
N GLN A 27 -41.20 -33.72 -4.75
CA GLN A 27 -41.26 -35.17 -4.92
C GLN A 27 -39.95 -35.86 -4.52
N ASP A 28 -38.80 -35.30 -4.93
CA ASP A 28 -37.48 -35.81 -4.57
C ASP A 28 -37.25 -35.73 -3.05
N PHE A 29 -37.67 -34.64 -2.41
CA PHE A 29 -37.62 -34.54 -0.96
C PHE A 29 -38.47 -35.62 -0.28
N LEU A 30 -39.72 -35.83 -0.71
CA LEU A 30 -40.59 -36.85 -0.14
C LEU A 30 -40.02 -38.27 -0.34
N ASN A 31 -39.45 -38.56 -1.50
CA ASN A 31 -38.75 -39.81 -1.78
C ASN A 31 -37.54 -40.02 -0.87
N SER A 32 -36.84 -38.94 -0.50
CA SER A 32 -35.69 -39.02 0.42
C SER A 32 -36.09 -39.35 1.86
N GLN A 33 -37.31 -38.97 2.29
CA GLN A 33 -37.77 -39.20 3.67
C GLN A 33 -38.31 -40.62 3.87
N VAL A 34 -38.88 -41.23 2.82
CA VAL A 34 -39.38 -42.61 2.86
C VAL A 34 -38.93 -43.35 1.61
N THR A 35 -37.93 -44.20 1.72
CA THR A 35 -37.42 -44.98 0.57
C THR A 35 -38.41 -46.05 0.10
N ALA A 36 -39.11 -46.71 1.03
CA ALA A 36 -40.10 -47.75 0.72
C ALA A 36 -41.30 -47.67 1.68
N CYS A 37 -42.51 -47.78 1.13
CA CYS A 37 -43.73 -47.85 1.93
C CYS A 37 -43.99 -49.28 2.42
N ARG A 38 -44.55 -49.44 3.61
CA ARG A 38 -44.98 -50.75 4.11
C ARG A 38 -46.08 -51.31 3.19
N SER A 39 -45.95 -52.58 2.84
CA SER A 39 -46.94 -53.26 1.99
C SER A 39 -48.37 -53.06 2.51
N GLY A 40 -49.29 -52.66 1.62
CA GLY A 40 -50.69 -52.38 1.94
C GLY A 40 -51.00 -50.93 2.34
N TYR A 41 -49.99 -50.07 2.42
CA TYR A 41 -50.13 -48.64 2.75
C TYR A 41 -49.67 -47.76 1.58
N VAL A 42 -50.23 -46.54 1.49
CA VAL A 42 -49.83 -45.53 0.50
C VAL A 42 -49.17 -44.38 1.23
N CYS A 43 -47.85 -44.25 1.11
CA CYS A 43 -47.07 -43.21 1.78
C CYS A 43 -47.26 -41.86 1.09
N LEU A 44 -46.93 -40.75 1.77
CA LEU A 44 -47.17 -39.40 1.24
C LEU A 44 -46.51 -39.18 -0.13
N LYS A 45 -45.32 -39.74 -0.36
CA LYS A 45 -44.61 -39.66 -1.64
C LYS A 45 -45.38 -40.29 -2.81
N ASP A 46 -46.23 -41.27 -2.55
CA ASP A 46 -47.01 -42.02 -3.55
C ASP A 46 -48.51 -41.64 -3.51
N LYS A 47 -48.90 -40.73 -2.61
CA LYS A 47 -50.30 -40.36 -2.40
C LYS A 47 -50.80 -39.47 -3.54
N THR A 48 -52.00 -39.79 -4.03
CA THR A 48 -52.79 -38.93 -4.92
C THR A 48 -54.13 -38.58 -4.27
N ASP A 49 -54.70 -37.46 -4.71
CA ASP A 49 -56.05 -37.04 -4.30
C ASP A 49 -56.79 -36.33 -5.43
N GLN A 50 -58.13 -36.34 -5.37
CA GLN A 50 -58.98 -35.65 -6.34
C GLN A 50 -59.06 -34.16 -5.98
N THR A 51 -58.66 -33.29 -6.90
CA THR A 51 -58.72 -31.84 -6.70
C THR A 51 -59.84 -31.20 -7.50
N ARG A 52 -60.19 -29.97 -7.11
CA ARG A 52 -61.20 -29.15 -7.80
C ARG A 52 -60.66 -27.76 -8.07
N TRP A 53 -61.25 -27.08 -9.04
CA TRP A 53 -61.01 -25.67 -9.26
C TRP A 53 -61.54 -24.86 -8.07
N ILE A 54 -60.73 -23.91 -7.57
CA ILE A 54 -61.13 -22.97 -6.51
C ILE A 54 -60.84 -21.55 -7.01
N ALA A 55 -61.87 -20.68 -6.91
CA ALA A 55 -61.76 -19.28 -7.25
C ALA A 55 -60.79 -18.54 -6.31
N ALA A 56 -60.19 -17.46 -6.80
CA ALA A 56 -59.40 -16.58 -5.95
C ALA A 56 -60.28 -15.89 -4.90
N ASP A 57 -59.72 -15.67 -3.71
CA ASP A 57 -60.31 -14.90 -2.63
C ASP A 57 -59.22 -14.07 -1.91
N PRO A 58 -59.54 -13.28 -0.87
CA PRO A 58 -58.54 -12.46 -0.18
C PRO A 58 -57.36 -13.22 0.46
N MET A 59 -57.45 -14.54 0.65
CA MET A 59 -56.40 -15.34 1.25
C MET A 59 -55.50 -16.00 0.20
N CYS A 60 -56.09 -16.53 -0.88
CA CYS A 60 -55.37 -17.28 -1.91
C CYS A 60 -55.83 -16.90 -3.33
N ASN A 61 -54.89 -16.89 -4.27
CA ASN A 61 -55.15 -16.88 -5.71
C ASN A 61 -55.89 -18.16 -6.14
N SER A 62 -56.39 -18.18 -7.38
CA SER A 62 -57.14 -19.33 -7.90
C SER A 62 -56.29 -20.60 -7.93
N TYR A 63 -56.84 -21.72 -7.44
CA TYR A 63 -56.26 -23.04 -7.60
C TYR A 63 -56.87 -23.72 -8.83
N GLN A 64 -56.07 -23.96 -9.86
CA GLN A 64 -56.52 -24.61 -11.10
C GLN A 64 -56.51 -26.14 -10.98
N GLY A 65 -57.49 -26.72 -10.29
CA GLY A 65 -57.64 -28.19 -10.15
C GLY A 65 -58.62 -28.80 -11.16
N GLY A 66 -59.05 -30.04 -10.90
CA GLY A 66 -60.09 -30.73 -11.69
C GLY A 66 -59.79 -32.17 -12.07
N GLY A 67 -58.84 -32.84 -11.40
CA GLY A 67 -58.43 -34.22 -11.68
C GLY A 67 -57.69 -34.84 -10.49
N VAL A 68 -57.11 -36.02 -10.72
CA VAL A 68 -56.25 -36.68 -9.73
C VAL A 68 -54.83 -36.09 -9.80
N GLU A 69 -54.36 -35.54 -8.69
CA GLU A 69 -53.03 -34.93 -8.58
C GLU A 69 -52.20 -35.63 -7.50
N SER A 70 -50.88 -35.68 -7.69
CA SER A 70 -49.95 -36.21 -6.68
C SER A 70 -49.86 -35.25 -5.48
N ALA A 71 -49.45 -35.78 -4.33
CA ALA A 71 -49.23 -34.97 -3.13
C ALA A 71 -48.22 -33.84 -3.38
N ALA A 72 -47.13 -34.11 -4.13
CA ALA A 72 -46.13 -33.10 -4.49
C ALA A 72 -46.73 -31.96 -5.32
N ARG A 73 -47.58 -32.28 -6.32
CA ARG A 73 -48.27 -31.29 -7.15
C ARG A 73 -49.26 -30.47 -6.32
N ILE A 74 -50.03 -31.12 -5.45
CA ILE A 74 -50.98 -30.45 -4.56
C ILE A 74 -50.24 -29.46 -3.66
N ILE A 75 -49.15 -29.88 -2.98
CA ILE A 75 -48.36 -29.00 -2.11
C ILE A 75 -47.82 -27.79 -2.90
N MET A 76 -47.24 -28.02 -4.07
CA MET A 76 -46.70 -26.95 -4.92
C MET A 76 -47.78 -25.94 -5.33
N LYS A 77 -48.91 -26.41 -5.86
CA LYS A 77 -49.97 -25.53 -6.36
C LYS A 77 -50.69 -24.79 -5.24
N VAL A 78 -50.87 -25.42 -4.07
CA VAL A 78 -51.42 -24.74 -2.89
C VAL A 78 -50.46 -23.67 -2.37
N ALA A 79 -49.15 -23.99 -2.29
CA ALA A 79 -48.12 -23.04 -1.90
C ALA A 79 -48.13 -21.79 -2.80
N GLN A 80 -48.18 -21.98 -4.11
CA GLN A 80 -48.27 -20.88 -5.08
C GLN A 80 -49.59 -20.10 -5.00
N ALA A 81 -50.72 -20.81 -4.86
CA ALA A 81 -52.02 -20.16 -4.76
C ALA A 81 -52.10 -19.27 -3.51
N CYS A 82 -51.67 -19.76 -2.35
CA CYS A 82 -51.78 -19.05 -1.09
C CYS A 82 -50.56 -18.19 -0.73
N GLY A 83 -49.49 -18.19 -1.53
CA GLY A 83 -48.27 -17.43 -1.23
C GLY A 83 -47.53 -17.95 0.01
N ILE A 84 -47.55 -19.27 0.24
CA ILE A 84 -46.90 -19.92 1.39
C ILE A 84 -45.71 -20.74 0.88
N ASN A 85 -44.61 -20.74 1.62
CA ASN A 85 -43.45 -21.56 1.28
C ASN A 85 -43.81 -23.06 1.33
N PRO A 86 -43.60 -23.85 0.25
CA PRO A 86 -43.91 -25.28 0.23
C PRO A 86 -43.19 -26.08 1.34
N GLN A 87 -42.00 -25.66 1.77
CA GLN A 87 -41.26 -26.24 2.89
C GLN A 87 -42.03 -26.11 4.21
N VAL A 88 -42.75 -25.00 4.41
CA VAL A 88 -43.63 -24.79 5.58
C VAL A 88 -44.76 -25.81 5.56
N LEU A 89 -45.43 -26.00 4.41
CA LEU A 89 -46.53 -26.97 4.29
C LEU A 89 -46.07 -28.40 4.57
N ILE A 90 -44.88 -28.78 4.07
CA ILE A 90 -44.27 -30.09 4.32
C ILE A 90 -43.98 -30.28 5.82
N VAL A 91 -43.37 -29.29 6.48
CA VAL A 91 -43.12 -29.35 7.92
C VAL A 91 -44.41 -29.49 8.72
N MET A 92 -45.47 -28.80 8.31
CA MET A 92 -46.77 -28.87 8.98
C MET A 92 -47.40 -30.26 8.83
N LEU A 93 -47.35 -30.89 7.65
CA LEU A 93 -47.80 -32.27 7.46
C LEU A 93 -47.08 -33.27 8.37
N GLN A 94 -45.77 -33.06 8.61
CA GLN A 94 -45.01 -33.85 9.58
C GLN A 94 -45.45 -33.55 11.02
N LYS A 95 -45.64 -32.28 11.36
CA LYS A 95 -45.99 -31.86 12.72
C LYS A 95 -47.36 -32.38 13.14
N GLU A 96 -48.35 -32.34 12.25
CA GLU A 96 -49.75 -32.64 12.58
C GLU A 96 -50.06 -34.14 12.55
N GLN A 97 -49.61 -34.85 11.51
CA GLN A 97 -50.00 -36.25 11.31
C GLN A 97 -48.80 -37.18 11.06
N ARG A 98 -47.56 -36.68 11.19
CA ARG A 98 -46.30 -37.42 10.92
C ARG A 98 -46.15 -37.96 9.50
N LEU A 99 -46.96 -37.45 8.56
CA LEU A 99 -47.15 -38.03 7.22
C LEU A 99 -45.89 -38.07 6.34
N VAL A 100 -44.92 -37.17 6.56
CA VAL A 100 -43.73 -37.06 5.70
C VAL A 100 -42.76 -38.22 5.91
N THR A 101 -42.66 -38.73 7.14
CA THR A 101 -41.75 -39.81 7.53
C THR A 101 -42.46 -41.13 7.85
N ASP A 102 -43.80 -41.14 7.80
CA ASP A 102 -44.61 -42.32 8.09
C ASP A 102 -44.50 -43.35 6.95
N THR A 103 -44.19 -44.59 7.31
CA THR A 103 -44.06 -45.70 6.38
C THR A 103 -45.33 -46.56 6.31
N TYR A 104 -46.35 -46.28 7.13
CA TYR A 104 -47.62 -47.00 7.19
C TYR A 104 -48.83 -46.07 7.52
N PRO A 105 -49.01 -44.94 6.81
CA PRO A 105 -50.05 -43.98 7.15
C PRO A 105 -51.47 -44.52 6.89
N TYR A 106 -52.37 -44.29 7.83
CA TYR A 106 -53.79 -44.63 7.72
C TYR A 106 -54.56 -43.59 6.88
N ASP A 107 -55.63 -44.02 6.21
CA ASP A 107 -56.54 -43.10 5.49
C ASP A 107 -57.10 -41.99 6.40
N SER A 108 -57.27 -42.28 7.70
CA SER A 108 -57.67 -41.30 8.69
C SER A 108 -56.66 -40.17 8.84
N GLN A 109 -55.35 -40.43 8.73
CA GLN A 109 -54.32 -39.37 8.77
C GLN A 109 -54.45 -38.45 7.56
N TYR A 110 -54.69 -38.98 6.35
CA TYR A 110 -54.92 -38.15 5.16
C TYR A 110 -56.23 -37.36 5.22
N ARG A 111 -57.25 -37.92 5.86
CA ARG A 111 -58.55 -37.25 6.04
C ARG A 111 -58.42 -35.95 6.85
N ILE A 112 -57.50 -35.90 7.82
CA ILE A 112 -57.25 -34.76 8.71
C ILE A 112 -55.76 -34.34 8.71
N ALA A 113 -55.13 -34.39 7.53
CA ALA A 113 -53.69 -34.25 7.32
C ALA A 113 -53.03 -33.04 8.00
N MET A 114 -53.77 -31.94 8.18
CA MET A 114 -53.30 -30.71 8.81
C MET A 114 -54.28 -30.21 9.90
N GLY A 115 -55.13 -31.08 10.45
CA GLY A 115 -56.09 -30.72 11.51
C GLY A 115 -57.09 -29.61 11.14
N GLN A 116 -57.21 -29.25 9.87
CA GLN A 116 -58.08 -28.16 9.44
C GLN A 116 -59.56 -28.58 9.62
N GLY A 117 -60.33 -27.75 10.32
CA GLY A 117 -61.73 -28.06 10.62
C GLY A 117 -61.91 -29.11 11.72
N CYS A 118 -60.91 -29.34 12.56
CA CYS A 118 -60.96 -30.24 13.72
C CYS A 118 -60.81 -29.45 15.03
N PRO A 119 -61.91 -28.91 15.61
CA PRO A 119 -61.82 -28.22 16.90
C PRO A 119 -61.59 -29.22 18.03
N ASP A 120 -60.79 -28.86 19.03
CA ASP A 120 -60.49 -29.76 20.18
C ASP A 120 -61.73 -30.17 21.00
N THR A 121 -62.84 -29.44 20.85
CA THR A 121 -64.08 -29.63 21.64
C THR A 121 -65.23 -30.27 20.86
N SER A 122 -65.04 -30.65 19.59
CA SER A 122 -66.09 -31.27 18.77
C SER A 122 -65.51 -32.16 17.66
N GLY A 123 -66.36 -32.94 16.99
CA GLY A 123 -65.92 -33.76 15.86
C GLY A 123 -65.44 -32.91 14.67
N CYS A 124 -64.47 -33.42 13.91
CA CYS A 124 -63.97 -32.74 12.72
C CYS A 124 -65.05 -32.56 11.64
N ASP A 125 -65.11 -31.37 11.03
CA ASP A 125 -66.03 -31.03 9.95
C ASP A 125 -65.64 -31.77 8.66
N SER A 126 -66.59 -32.59 8.18
CA SER A 126 -66.46 -33.38 6.96
C SER A 126 -66.20 -32.57 5.69
N ALA A 127 -66.54 -31.28 5.67
CA ALA A 127 -66.27 -30.39 4.53
C ALA A 127 -64.76 -30.21 4.26
N TYR A 128 -63.91 -30.46 5.27
CA TYR A 128 -62.46 -30.37 5.15
C TYR A 128 -61.77 -31.73 4.97
N TYR A 129 -62.53 -32.83 4.87
CA TYR A 129 -61.93 -34.17 4.72
C TYR A 129 -61.22 -34.35 3.39
N GLY A 130 -60.08 -35.03 3.45
CA GLY A 130 -59.25 -35.36 2.28
C GLY A 130 -57.95 -34.55 2.23
N PHE A 131 -56.92 -35.12 1.65
CA PHE A 131 -55.57 -34.54 1.66
C PHE A 131 -55.55 -33.17 0.98
N PHE A 132 -56.19 -33.03 -0.19
CA PHE A 132 -56.31 -31.76 -0.88
C PHE A 132 -56.99 -30.68 -0.04
N ASN A 133 -58.14 -31.00 0.58
CA ASN A 133 -58.91 -30.07 1.39
C ASN A 133 -58.15 -29.63 2.65
N GLN A 134 -57.40 -30.54 3.25
CA GLN A 134 -56.57 -30.25 4.41
C GLN A 134 -55.40 -29.33 4.07
N VAL A 135 -54.67 -29.61 2.98
CA VAL A 135 -53.52 -28.79 2.57
C VAL A 135 -53.97 -27.40 2.10
N TYR A 136 -54.99 -27.32 1.23
CA TYR A 136 -55.54 -26.03 0.79
C TYR A 136 -56.16 -25.23 1.93
N GLY A 137 -56.99 -25.89 2.76
CA GLY A 137 -57.69 -25.25 3.87
C GLY A 137 -56.75 -24.70 4.92
N ALA A 138 -55.71 -25.45 5.30
CA ALA A 138 -54.71 -24.99 6.26
C ALA A 138 -53.85 -23.84 5.69
N ALA A 139 -53.41 -23.92 4.43
CA ALA A 139 -52.67 -22.83 3.80
C ALA A 139 -53.50 -21.54 3.72
N ARG A 140 -54.78 -21.66 3.36
CA ARG A 140 -55.74 -20.55 3.37
C ARG A 140 -55.97 -19.99 4.78
N GLN A 141 -56.02 -20.86 5.80
CA GLN A 141 -56.19 -20.45 7.19
C GLN A 141 -54.96 -19.70 7.72
N LEU A 142 -53.74 -20.11 7.36
CA LEU A 142 -52.50 -19.39 7.70
C LEU A 142 -52.52 -17.96 7.15
N ARG A 143 -53.00 -17.78 5.91
CA ARG A 143 -53.22 -16.45 5.32
C ARG A 143 -54.32 -15.69 6.02
N ARG A 144 -55.38 -16.37 6.45
CA ARG A 144 -56.50 -15.74 7.16
C ARG A 144 -56.08 -15.13 8.51
N TYR A 145 -55.13 -15.74 9.22
CA TYR A 145 -54.61 -15.22 10.49
C TYR A 145 -53.93 -13.86 10.37
N GLU A 146 -53.52 -13.45 9.17
CA GLU A 146 -52.92 -12.13 8.92
C GLU A 146 -53.95 -11.00 8.82
N ASN A 147 -55.26 -11.31 8.85
CA ASN A 147 -56.35 -10.40 8.51
C ASN A 147 -56.10 -9.64 7.19
N PRO A 148 -55.97 -10.34 6.05
CA PRO A 148 -55.71 -9.68 4.77
C PRO A 148 -56.82 -8.69 4.40
N PRO A 149 -56.52 -7.62 3.63
CA PRO A 149 -57.51 -6.67 3.18
C PRO A 149 -58.71 -7.33 2.52
N GLY A 150 -59.93 -6.86 2.81
CA GLY A 150 -61.17 -7.49 2.35
C GLY A 150 -61.72 -8.58 3.28
N THR A 151 -61.15 -8.74 4.48
CA THR A 151 -61.66 -9.63 5.53
C THR A 151 -61.89 -8.90 6.85
N SER A 152 -62.63 -9.52 7.79
CA SER A 152 -62.79 -8.98 9.13
C SER A 152 -61.50 -9.12 9.96
N ASN A 153 -61.18 -8.09 10.75
CA ASN A 153 -60.10 -8.08 11.75
C ASN A 153 -60.47 -8.93 12.98
N PHE A 154 -60.66 -10.23 12.79
CA PHE A 154 -61.02 -11.17 13.85
C PHE A 154 -59.79 -11.60 14.67
N PHE A 155 -58.65 -11.80 14.01
CA PHE A 155 -57.44 -12.33 14.63
C PHE A 155 -56.62 -11.20 15.25
N THR A 156 -57.05 -10.75 16.44
CA THR A 156 -56.44 -9.62 17.15
C THR A 156 -55.49 -10.01 18.30
N TRP A 157 -55.57 -11.24 18.78
CA TRP A 157 -54.59 -11.86 19.69
C TRP A 157 -53.27 -12.18 18.96
N TYR A 158 -52.14 -12.29 19.67
CA TYR A 158 -50.81 -12.55 19.07
C TYR A 158 -50.39 -11.68 17.87
N ALA A 159 -51.01 -10.52 17.62
CA ALA A 159 -50.68 -9.76 16.43
C ALA A 159 -49.26 -9.17 16.52
N PRO A 160 -48.57 -9.00 15.38
CA PRO A 160 -47.19 -8.49 15.34
C PRO A 160 -47.04 -7.08 15.93
N GLY A 161 -45.82 -6.74 16.36
CA GLY A 161 -45.43 -5.42 16.85
C GLY A 161 -45.69 -5.18 18.35
N ARG A 162 -46.09 -6.21 19.11
CA ARG A 162 -46.42 -6.10 20.53
C ARG A 162 -46.09 -7.36 21.31
N THR A 163 -45.98 -7.21 22.64
CA THR A 163 -45.70 -8.30 23.57
C THR A 163 -46.98 -8.99 24.05
N TRP A 164 -46.98 -10.32 24.03
CA TRP A 164 -48.07 -11.16 24.51
C TRP A 164 -47.56 -12.16 25.55
N ASN A 165 -48.36 -12.42 26.58
CA ASN A 165 -48.08 -13.54 27.49
C ASN A 165 -48.61 -14.83 26.86
N ILE A 166 -47.69 -15.66 26.37
CA ILE A 166 -48.02 -16.91 25.68
C ILE A 166 -47.87 -18.08 26.66
N LEU A 167 -48.87 -18.94 26.74
CA LEU A 167 -48.87 -20.08 27.66
C LEU A 167 -47.82 -21.12 27.24
N TYR A 168 -47.23 -21.79 28.23
CA TYR A 168 -46.33 -22.91 27.99
C TYR A 168 -47.07 -24.22 27.70
N HIS A 169 -48.31 -24.35 28.18
CA HIS A 169 -49.13 -25.56 28.06
C HIS A 169 -50.62 -25.21 28.11
N PRO A 170 -51.53 -26.02 27.50
CA PRO A 170 -52.96 -25.86 27.71
C PRO A 170 -53.35 -25.91 29.19
N PRO A 171 -54.27 -25.03 29.65
CA PRO A 171 -54.88 -25.14 30.96
C PRO A 171 -55.56 -26.50 31.15
N ALA A 172 -55.50 -27.06 32.36
CA ALA A 172 -56.15 -28.31 32.69
C ALA A 172 -57.46 -28.06 33.44
N LEU A 173 -58.46 -28.93 33.23
CA LEU A 173 -59.71 -28.87 33.99
C LEU A 173 -59.50 -29.51 35.37
N VAL A 174 -59.51 -28.69 36.42
CA VAL A 174 -59.40 -29.12 37.81
C VAL A 174 -60.68 -28.72 38.54
N ASN A 175 -61.41 -29.69 39.10
CA ASN A 175 -62.68 -29.46 39.82
C ASN A 175 -63.69 -28.61 39.03
N GLY A 176 -63.75 -28.77 37.71
CA GLY A 176 -64.66 -28.03 36.83
C GLY A 176 -64.20 -26.61 36.48
N GLN A 177 -62.99 -26.19 36.87
CA GLN A 177 -62.40 -24.90 36.49
C GLN A 177 -61.13 -25.11 35.66
N TRP A 178 -60.95 -24.29 34.62
CA TRP A 178 -59.73 -24.28 33.84
C TRP A 178 -58.62 -23.59 34.63
N VAL A 179 -57.60 -24.35 35.02
CA VAL A 179 -56.46 -23.87 35.81
C VAL A 179 -55.19 -23.97 34.97
N ASP A 180 -54.48 -22.85 34.84
CA ASP A 180 -53.12 -22.84 34.29
C ASP A 180 -52.13 -23.31 35.37
N GLN A 181 -51.55 -24.48 35.15
CA GLN A 181 -50.56 -25.09 36.05
C GLN A 181 -49.12 -24.85 35.61
N CYS A 182 -48.92 -24.32 34.40
CA CYS A 182 -47.62 -24.26 33.72
C CYS A 182 -47.15 -22.83 33.43
N GLY A 183 -48.05 -21.85 33.52
CA GLY A 183 -47.75 -20.44 33.37
C GLY A 183 -47.61 -19.99 31.92
N SER A 184 -47.24 -18.73 31.78
CA SER A 184 -46.92 -18.06 30.52
C SER A 184 -45.65 -17.22 30.67
N SER A 185 -45.13 -16.70 29.54
CA SER A 185 -44.10 -15.66 29.57
C SER A 185 -44.31 -14.62 28.46
N PRO A 186 -43.76 -13.41 28.63
CA PRO A 186 -43.89 -12.34 27.65
C PRO A 186 -43.05 -12.64 26.40
N VAL A 187 -43.70 -12.61 25.24
CA VAL A 187 -43.09 -12.79 23.92
C VAL A 187 -43.47 -11.62 23.02
N TYR A 188 -42.47 -10.87 22.54
CA TYR A 188 -42.66 -9.83 21.53
C TYR A 188 -42.79 -10.47 20.15
N ILE A 189 -43.96 -10.39 19.52
CA ILE A 189 -44.20 -11.01 18.20
C ILE A 189 -43.69 -10.05 17.13
N GLU A 190 -42.62 -10.44 16.43
CA GLU A 190 -41.90 -9.58 15.48
C GLU A 190 -42.53 -9.55 14.10
N ASN A 191 -43.22 -10.62 13.69
CA ASN A 191 -43.66 -10.79 12.30
C ASN A 191 -44.95 -11.61 12.14
N LYS A 192 -45.53 -11.58 10.94
CA LYS A 192 -46.83 -12.20 10.61
C LYS A 192 -46.75 -13.72 10.61
N ALA A 193 -45.67 -14.29 10.11
CA ALA A 193 -45.45 -15.73 10.07
C ALA A 193 -45.48 -16.36 11.47
N THR A 194 -44.77 -15.73 12.42
CA THR A 194 -44.75 -16.16 13.81
C THR A 194 -46.12 -16.00 14.46
N SER A 195 -46.84 -14.92 14.16
CA SER A 195 -48.22 -14.74 14.61
C SER A 195 -49.14 -15.86 14.12
N ALA A 196 -49.07 -16.21 12.83
CA ALA A 196 -49.85 -17.30 12.24
C ALA A 196 -49.55 -18.67 12.89
N LEU A 197 -48.29 -18.94 13.23
CA LEU A 197 -47.89 -20.17 13.92
C LEU A 197 -48.44 -20.26 15.34
N TYR A 198 -48.52 -19.15 16.09
CA TYR A 198 -49.18 -19.14 17.40
C TYR A 198 -50.69 -19.27 17.31
N TYR A 199 -51.32 -18.72 16.28
CA TYR A 199 -52.74 -18.98 16.06
C TYR A 199 -53.04 -20.43 15.73
N TYR A 200 -52.14 -21.06 14.98
CA TYR A 200 -52.27 -22.46 14.60
C TYR A 200 -51.93 -23.40 15.76
N THR A 201 -50.91 -23.08 16.56
CA THR A 201 -50.53 -23.82 17.78
C THR A 201 -50.24 -22.85 18.93
N PRO A 202 -51.21 -22.61 19.85
CA PRO A 202 -51.19 -21.47 20.77
C PRO A 202 -50.35 -21.67 22.05
N TYR A 203 -49.20 -22.34 21.91
CA TYR A 203 -48.29 -22.59 23.03
C TYR A 203 -46.83 -22.39 22.63
N GLN A 204 -46.06 -21.75 23.51
CA GLN A 204 -44.61 -21.63 23.36
C GLN A 204 -43.89 -22.77 24.10
N PRO A 205 -42.75 -23.26 23.59
CA PRO A 205 -41.97 -24.25 24.32
C PRO A 205 -41.36 -23.66 25.59
N ASN A 206 -41.40 -24.43 26.68
CA ASN A 206 -40.70 -24.09 27.91
C ASN A 206 -39.21 -24.49 27.84
N ALA A 207 -38.42 -24.09 28.84
CA ALA A 207 -36.99 -24.37 28.87
C ALA A 207 -36.64 -25.87 28.85
N ALA A 208 -37.47 -26.73 29.47
CA ALA A 208 -37.26 -28.17 29.47
C ALA A 208 -37.37 -28.76 28.06
N SER A 209 -38.44 -28.40 27.33
CA SER A 209 -38.63 -28.83 25.95
C SER A 209 -37.53 -28.32 24.99
N LEU A 210 -37.05 -27.08 25.16
CA LEU A 210 -35.96 -26.53 24.34
C LEU A 210 -34.63 -27.24 24.58
N ARG A 211 -34.33 -27.65 25.82
CA ARG A 211 -33.15 -28.46 26.15
C ARG A 211 -33.24 -29.89 25.63
N ALA A 212 -34.44 -30.47 25.60
CA ALA A 212 -34.64 -31.85 25.18
C ALA A 212 -34.44 -32.09 23.67
N VAL A 213 -34.18 -31.07 22.84
CA VAL A 213 -33.97 -31.07 21.36
C VAL A 213 -34.82 -32.07 20.55
N SER A 214 -34.55 -33.38 20.59
CA SER A 214 -35.32 -34.46 19.95
C SER A 214 -36.27 -35.24 20.87
N GLY A 215 -36.02 -35.26 22.19
CA GLY A 215 -36.79 -35.98 23.20
C GLY A 215 -37.88 -35.18 23.91
N GLU A 216 -38.42 -35.78 24.97
CA GLU A 216 -39.49 -35.25 25.81
C GLU A 216 -38.91 -34.36 26.93
N GLY A 217 -39.60 -33.25 27.22
CA GLY A 217 -39.35 -32.39 28.36
C GLY A 217 -40.16 -32.82 29.58
N ASP A 218 -40.63 -31.86 30.37
CA ASP A 218 -41.48 -32.07 31.55
C ASP A 218 -42.99 -32.01 31.22
N GLY A 219 -43.85 -32.17 32.24
CA GLY A 219 -45.31 -32.11 32.10
C GLY A 219 -45.88 -30.76 31.64
N CYS A 220 -45.05 -29.72 31.55
CA CYS A 220 -45.43 -28.39 31.03
C CYS A 220 -44.87 -28.11 29.63
N SER A 221 -44.30 -29.13 28.98
CA SER A 221 -43.64 -28.99 27.69
C SER A 221 -44.63 -29.05 26.53
N SER A 222 -44.70 -27.97 25.74
CA SER A 222 -45.39 -27.94 24.46
C SER A 222 -44.43 -28.09 23.28
N TYR A 223 -44.81 -28.89 22.29
CA TYR A 223 -43.91 -29.27 21.19
C TYR A 223 -44.28 -28.69 19.83
N GLY A 224 -45.43 -28.05 19.65
CA GLY A 224 -45.92 -27.60 18.34
C GLY A 224 -44.92 -26.68 17.61
N ASN A 225 -44.78 -25.44 18.10
CA ASN A 225 -43.89 -24.44 17.52
C ASN A 225 -42.40 -24.85 17.57
N ARG A 226 -42.00 -25.60 18.60
CA ARG A 226 -40.67 -26.21 18.73
C ARG A 226 -40.38 -27.20 17.59
N ASN A 227 -41.27 -28.13 17.34
CA ASN A 227 -41.10 -29.16 16.33
C ASN A 227 -41.15 -28.56 14.94
N PHE A 228 -42.01 -27.56 14.70
CA PHE A 228 -42.01 -26.78 13.46
C PHE A 228 -40.60 -26.24 13.18
N PHE A 229 -40.04 -25.47 14.12
CA PHE A 229 -38.70 -24.88 13.98
C PHE A 229 -37.63 -25.95 13.76
N ARG A 230 -37.67 -27.04 14.54
CA ARG A 230 -36.69 -28.13 14.44
C ARG A 230 -36.72 -28.81 13.08
N PHE A 231 -37.89 -29.22 12.61
CA PHE A 231 -38.03 -29.90 11.32
C PHE A 231 -37.66 -28.98 10.16
N PHE A 232 -38.04 -27.70 10.22
CA PHE A 232 -37.63 -26.73 9.21
C PHE A 232 -36.11 -26.59 9.14
N GLN A 233 -35.45 -26.41 10.30
CA GLN A 233 -33.99 -26.34 10.36
C GLN A 233 -33.30 -27.60 9.85
N GLN A 234 -33.80 -28.76 10.25
CA GLN A 234 -33.22 -30.04 9.89
C GLN A 234 -33.31 -30.33 8.39
N TRP A 235 -34.41 -29.94 7.75
CA TRP A 235 -34.67 -30.29 6.35
C TRP A 235 -34.29 -29.20 5.35
N PHE A 236 -34.41 -27.92 5.73
CA PHE A 236 -34.38 -26.81 4.78
C PHE A 236 -33.43 -25.66 5.17
N GLY A 237 -32.75 -25.75 6.32
CA GLY A 237 -31.78 -24.76 6.78
C GLY A 237 -32.36 -23.65 7.66
N GLY A 238 -31.73 -22.47 7.67
CA GLY A 238 -32.09 -21.39 8.59
C GLY A 238 -33.54 -20.91 8.44
N THR A 239 -34.20 -20.57 9.55
CA THR A 239 -35.52 -19.92 9.55
C THR A 239 -35.43 -18.39 9.39
N GLN A 240 -34.21 -17.89 9.19
CA GLN A 240 -33.87 -16.48 8.97
C GLN A 240 -33.02 -16.36 7.69
N PRO A 241 -33.05 -15.22 6.97
CA PRO A 241 -32.22 -15.01 5.78
C PRO A 241 -30.72 -15.17 6.08
N ASP A 242 -29.96 -15.80 5.18
CA ASP A 242 -28.50 -15.87 5.32
C ASP A 242 -27.88 -14.50 5.02
N VAL A 243 -27.47 -13.81 6.07
CA VAL A 243 -26.83 -12.48 5.99
C VAL A 243 -25.46 -12.50 5.29
N CYS A 244 -24.87 -13.68 5.06
CA CYS A 244 -23.59 -13.84 4.37
C CYS A 244 -23.69 -14.43 2.96
N ALA A 245 -24.90 -14.55 2.41
CA ALA A 245 -25.10 -14.92 1.01
C ALA A 245 -24.79 -13.72 0.08
N PRO A 246 -23.88 -13.86 -0.90
CA PRO A 246 -23.61 -12.78 -1.86
C PRO A 246 -24.81 -12.56 -2.81
N PRO A 247 -24.98 -11.35 -3.37
CA PRO A 247 -25.99 -11.08 -4.40
C PRO A 247 -25.77 -11.95 -5.64
N ARG A 248 -26.82 -12.13 -6.44
CA ARG A 248 -26.68 -12.80 -7.73
C ARG A 248 -25.80 -11.95 -8.64
N THR A 249 -25.04 -12.61 -9.51
CA THR A 249 -24.10 -11.93 -10.41
C THR A 249 -24.79 -10.93 -11.35
N GLU A 250 -26.03 -11.21 -11.76
CA GLU A 250 -26.85 -10.34 -12.61
C GLU A 250 -27.26 -9.01 -11.94
N ASP A 251 -27.30 -8.97 -10.61
CA ASP A 251 -27.68 -7.78 -9.84
C ASP A 251 -26.49 -6.86 -9.54
N VAL A 252 -25.26 -7.28 -9.86
CA VAL A 252 -24.04 -6.51 -9.60
C VAL A 252 -23.66 -5.71 -10.84
N ALA A 253 -23.74 -4.39 -10.74
CA ALA A 253 -23.30 -3.50 -11.81
C ALA A 253 -21.77 -3.55 -11.96
N ALA A 254 -21.28 -3.83 -13.17
CA ALA A 254 -19.85 -3.88 -13.45
C ALA A 254 -19.23 -2.48 -13.40
N ALA A 255 -18.09 -2.35 -12.73
CA ALA A 255 -17.33 -1.10 -12.71
C ALA A 255 -15.88 -1.34 -12.28
N ALA A 256 -14.93 -0.74 -13.00
CA ALA A 256 -13.50 -0.87 -12.75
C ALA A 256 -12.89 0.48 -12.31
N GLY A 257 -11.89 0.42 -11.42
CA GLY A 257 -11.18 1.59 -10.89
C GLY A 257 -10.46 1.28 -9.59
N ILE A 258 -9.59 2.17 -9.14
CA ILE A 258 -8.87 2.05 -7.87
C ILE A 258 -9.57 2.94 -6.83
N TYR A 259 -9.84 2.38 -5.66
CA TYR A 259 -10.40 3.09 -4.51
C TYR A 259 -9.41 3.09 -3.36
N LEU A 260 -9.37 4.19 -2.61
CA LEU A 260 -8.58 4.35 -1.40
C LEU A 260 -9.45 4.15 -0.17
N VAL A 261 -8.99 3.36 0.80
CA VAL A 261 -9.66 3.22 2.11
C VAL A 261 -9.45 4.47 2.96
N THR A 262 -10.54 5.10 3.37
CA THR A 262 -10.52 6.36 4.15
C THR A 262 -10.67 6.14 5.66
N ALA A 263 -11.17 4.97 6.07
CA ALA A 263 -11.32 4.60 7.48
C ALA A 263 -10.02 4.00 8.04
N GLU A 264 -9.70 4.27 9.30
CA GLU A 264 -8.54 3.67 10.01
C GLU A 264 -8.50 2.15 9.91
N ALA A 265 -9.68 1.52 10.00
CA ALA A 265 -9.88 0.10 9.79
C ALA A 265 -11.24 -0.13 9.10
N LEU A 266 -11.23 -0.89 8.01
CA LEU A 266 -12.42 -1.21 7.23
C LEU A 266 -12.51 -2.72 7.01
N ASN A 267 -13.60 -3.34 7.47
CA ASN A 267 -13.83 -4.76 7.22
C ASN A 267 -14.47 -4.98 5.85
N ALA A 268 -13.70 -5.58 4.94
CA ALA A 268 -14.18 -6.14 3.68
C ALA A 268 -14.82 -7.51 3.92
N ARG A 269 -16.04 -7.72 3.44
CA ARG A 269 -16.93 -8.83 3.84
C ARG A 269 -17.33 -9.71 2.68
N ARG A 270 -17.81 -10.92 2.98
CA ARG A 270 -18.29 -11.87 1.96
C ARG A 270 -19.58 -11.41 1.24
N ALA A 271 -20.41 -10.63 1.93
CA ALA A 271 -21.68 -10.13 1.41
C ALA A 271 -21.84 -8.64 1.79
N PRO A 272 -22.66 -7.87 1.04
CA PRO A 272 -22.91 -6.45 1.28
C PRO A 272 -23.88 -6.22 2.46
N ASP A 273 -23.51 -6.73 3.63
CA ASP A 273 -24.25 -6.58 4.89
C ASP A 273 -23.25 -6.46 6.06
N GLU A 274 -23.40 -5.41 6.88
CA GLU A 274 -22.52 -5.15 8.01
C GLU A 274 -22.56 -6.24 9.10
N ARG A 275 -23.62 -7.07 9.11
CA ARG A 275 -23.77 -8.20 10.02
C ARG A 275 -23.03 -9.44 9.54
N CYS A 276 -22.59 -9.50 8.27
CA CYS A 276 -21.78 -10.61 7.78
C CYS A 276 -20.34 -10.50 8.30
N SER A 277 -19.99 -11.31 9.28
CA SER A 277 -18.64 -11.38 9.87
C SER A 277 -17.80 -12.56 9.37
N ALA A 278 -18.41 -13.50 8.64
CA ALA A 278 -17.72 -14.69 8.15
C ALA A 278 -16.68 -14.32 7.07
N GLY A 279 -15.41 -14.63 7.33
CA GLY A 279 -14.32 -14.45 6.38
C GLY A 279 -13.95 -12.99 6.09
N ALA A 280 -14.25 -12.07 7.01
CA ALA A 280 -13.90 -10.66 6.85
C ALA A 280 -12.38 -10.44 6.82
N VAL A 281 -11.92 -9.55 5.94
CA VAL A 281 -10.54 -9.07 5.85
C VAL A 281 -10.54 -7.61 6.29
N THR A 282 -9.61 -7.22 7.16
CA THR A 282 -9.46 -5.83 7.60
C THR A 282 -8.49 -5.11 6.67
N LEU A 283 -8.95 -3.99 6.13
CA LEU A 283 -8.18 -3.05 5.32
C LEU A 283 -7.83 -1.83 6.18
N SER A 284 -6.65 -1.28 5.98
CA SER A 284 -6.16 -0.11 6.70
C SER A 284 -6.41 1.20 5.94
N ARG A 285 -6.43 2.34 6.64
CA ARG A 285 -6.46 3.66 5.98
C ARG A 285 -5.30 3.79 5.01
N GLY A 286 -5.56 4.35 3.83
CA GLY A 286 -4.56 4.53 2.78
C GLY A 286 -4.36 3.28 1.91
N GLU A 287 -4.95 2.15 2.28
CA GLU A 287 -4.86 0.94 1.48
C GLU A 287 -5.71 1.06 0.20
N MET A 288 -5.15 0.61 -0.92
CA MET A 288 -5.84 0.62 -2.21
C MET A 288 -6.54 -0.71 -2.48
N VAL A 289 -7.76 -0.63 -3.00
CA VAL A 289 -8.54 -1.80 -3.42
C VAL A 289 -9.08 -1.63 -4.83
N LEU A 290 -9.08 -2.73 -5.59
CA LEU A 290 -9.60 -2.76 -6.95
C LEU A 290 -11.13 -2.84 -6.92
N ARG A 291 -11.81 -1.86 -7.51
CA ARG A 291 -13.26 -1.93 -7.77
C ARG A 291 -13.55 -2.95 -8.86
N LEU A 292 -14.50 -3.84 -8.59
CA LEU A 292 -14.99 -4.85 -9.52
C LEU A 292 -16.47 -4.66 -9.87
N GLY A 293 -17.22 -3.95 -9.03
CA GLY A 293 -18.63 -3.65 -9.27
C GLY A 293 -19.31 -2.98 -8.09
N THR A 294 -20.61 -2.75 -8.21
CA THR A 294 -21.45 -2.10 -7.17
C THR A 294 -22.80 -2.77 -7.02
N TYR A 295 -23.32 -2.74 -5.78
CA TYR A 295 -24.64 -3.22 -5.39
C TYR A 295 -25.20 -2.28 -4.31
N GLY A 296 -26.07 -1.35 -4.71
CA GLY A 296 -26.47 -0.23 -3.84
C GLY A 296 -25.26 0.59 -3.40
N ASP A 297 -25.15 0.86 -2.10
CA ASP A 297 -24.03 1.60 -1.49
C ASP A 297 -22.79 0.72 -1.24
N TRP A 298 -22.83 -0.55 -1.65
CA TRP A 298 -21.71 -1.46 -1.48
C TRP A 298 -20.90 -1.59 -2.75
N VAL A 299 -19.59 -1.64 -2.56
CA VAL A 299 -18.61 -1.78 -3.61
C VAL A 299 -17.99 -3.15 -3.52
N ARG A 300 -18.07 -3.90 -4.61
CA ARG A 300 -17.37 -5.18 -4.77
C ARG A 300 -15.92 -4.89 -5.08
N VAL A 301 -15.02 -5.43 -4.27
CA VAL A 301 -13.58 -5.18 -4.39
C VAL A 301 -12.78 -6.48 -4.39
N ASP A 302 -11.56 -6.41 -4.93
CA ASP A 302 -10.52 -7.37 -4.62
C ASP A 302 -9.71 -6.85 -3.41
N ALA A 303 -9.75 -7.60 -2.32
CA ALA A 303 -9.01 -7.35 -1.09
C ALA A 303 -8.02 -8.52 -0.87
N HIS A 304 -6.75 -8.30 -1.17
CA HIS A 304 -5.66 -9.29 -1.04
C HIS A 304 -5.90 -10.59 -1.83
N GLY A 305 -6.40 -10.50 -3.06
CA GLY A 305 -6.71 -11.66 -3.91
C GLY A 305 -8.02 -12.36 -3.54
N ARG A 306 -8.88 -11.71 -2.74
CA ARG A 306 -10.19 -12.22 -2.33
C ARG A 306 -11.28 -11.22 -2.71
N ILE A 307 -12.30 -11.72 -3.39
CA ILE A 307 -13.49 -10.96 -3.71
C ILE A 307 -14.28 -10.69 -2.43
N ALA A 308 -14.46 -9.40 -2.11
CA ALA A 308 -15.16 -8.95 -0.92
C ALA A 308 -16.03 -7.71 -1.22
N TRP A 309 -16.76 -7.26 -0.21
CA TRP A 309 -17.65 -6.10 -0.24
C TRP A 309 -17.27 -5.12 0.85
N VAL A 310 -17.16 -3.85 0.47
CA VAL A 310 -16.94 -2.72 1.38
C VAL A 310 -18.00 -1.65 1.14
N HIS A 311 -18.32 -0.88 2.16
CA HIS A 311 -19.29 0.20 2.03
C HIS A 311 -18.64 1.43 1.40
N SER A 312 -19.29 2.03 0.40
CA SER A 312 -18.81 3.20 -0.34
C SER A 312 -18.37 4.37 0.54
N ARG A 313 -19.03 4.63 1.67
CA ARG A 313 -18.69 5.71 2.62
C ARG A 313 -17.28 5.64 3.23
N PHE A 314 -16.61 4.49 3.17
CA PHE A 314 -15.27 4.28 3.73
C PHE A 314 -14.20 4.13 2.67
N ILE A 315 -14.55 4.41 1.41
CA ILE A 315 -13.64 4.40 0.29
C ILE A 315 -13.88 5.63 -0.58
N ASP A 316 -12.83 6.18 -1.17
CA ASP A 316 -12.96 7.32 -2.07
C ASP A 316 -12.15 7.10 -3.34
N THR A 317 -12.65 7.62 -4.46
CA THR A 317 -11.87 7.64 -5.71
C THR A 317 -10.60 8.47 -5.46
N VAL A 318 -9.48 8.08 -6.07
CA VAL A 318 -8.18 8.77 -5.94
C VAL A 318 -8.22 10.25 -6.44
N ASN A 319 -9.36 10.71 -6.96
CA ASN A 319 -9.57 12.03 -7.55
C ASN A 319 -9.80 13.19 -6.55
N SER A 320 -9.85 12.95 -5.22
CA SER A 320 -10.09 14.01 -4.22
C SER A 320 -8.82 14.69 -3.67
N LEU A 321 -7.63 14.27 -4.11
CA LEU A 321 -6.34 14.88 -3.73
C LEU A 321 -5.99 16.11 -4.63
N PRO A 322 -4.97 16.94 -4.30
CA PRO A 322 -4.43 17.99 -5.19
C PRO A 322 -3.63 17.41 -6.38
N GLU A 323 -3.77 17.97 -7.59
CA GLU A 323 -3.06 17.50 -8.81
C GLU A 323 -1.52 17.53 -8.59
N PRO A 324 -0.79 16.44 -8.90
CA PRO A 324 0.67 16.42 -8.85
C PRO A 324 1.25 17.46 -9.81
N SER A 325 2.04 18.41 -9.31
CA SER A 325 2.88 19.30 -10.13
C SER A 325 4.26 18.69 -10.35
N LEU A 326 4.85 18.90 -11.52
CA LEU A 326 6.23 18.50 -11.81
C LEU A 326 7.20 19.31 -10.94
N ASP A 327 7.86 18.64 -10.01
CA ASP A 327 9.11 19.04 -9.38
C ASP A 327 10.11 17.92 -9.67
N VAL A 328 10.91 18.08 -10.74
CA VAL A 328 11.75 17.01 -11.30
C VAL A 328 12.68 16.42 -10.25
N ASP A 329 13.09 17.21 -9.27
CA ASP A 329 14.04 16.80 -8.23
C ASP A 329 13.33 16.23 -7.00
N GLY A 330 12.25 16.88 -6.54
CA GLY A 330 11.59 16.56 -5.27
C GLY A 330 10.32 15.69 -5.36
N THR A 331 9.73 15.49 -6.55
CA THR A 331 8.52 14.65 -6.70
C THR A 331 8.79 13.37 -7.47
N THR A 332 8.00 12.34 -7.16
CA THR A 332 8.13 11.02 -7.75
C THR A 332 7.48 10.98 -9.13
N HIS A 333 8.24 10.63 -10.16
CA HIS A 333 7.78 10.60 -11.55
C HIS A 333 8.17 9.30 -12.24
N MET A 334 7.39 8.93 -13.24
CA MET A 334 7.84 7.96 -14.22
C MET A 334 8.21 8.70 -15.51
N TYR A 335 9.34 8.34 -16.11
CA TYR A 335 9.82 8.90 -17.36
C TYR A 335 9.50 7.97 -18.52
N ALA A 336 9.13 8.53 -19.65
CA ALA A 336 8.92 7.76 -20.87
C ALA A 336 9.46 8.49 -22.10
N ALA A 337 10.12 7.75 -22.98
CA ALA A 337 10.48 8.25 -24.30
C ALA A 337 9.38 7.85 -25.29
N GLY A 338 8.89 8.80 -26.08
CA GLY A 338 7.94 8.57 -27.18
C GLY A 338 8.65 8.13 -28.46
N THR A 339 7.91 7.51 -29.38
CA THR A 339 8.41 7.18 -30.74
C THR A 339 8.84 8.40 -31.56
N ASP A 340 8.39 9.59 -31.18
CA ASP A 340 8.72 10.89 -31.76
C ASP A 340 10.04 11.49 -31.20
N GLY A 341 10.68 10.81 -30.24
CA GLY A 341 11.89 11.30 -29.57
C GLY A 341 11.61 12.35 -28.50
N THR A 342 10.35 12.50 -28.06
CA THR A 342 10.00 13.33 -26.91
C THR A 342 10.21 12.56 -25.62
N ILE A 343 10.84 13.19 -24.63
CA ILE A 343 10.98 12.68 -23.26
C ILE A 343 9.87 13.30 -22.41
N TRP A 344 9.03 12.45 -21.83
CA TRP A 344 7.90 12.82 -21.00
C TRP A 344 8.18 12.44 -19.55
N ALA A 345 7.86 13.35 -18.62
CA ALA A 345 7.70 13.05 -17.21
C ALA A 345 6.21 12.91 -16.89
N TYR A 346 5.89 11.84 -16.16
CA TYR A 346 4.55 11.56 -15.66
C TYR A 346 4.57 11.72 -14.13
N PRO A 347 4.19 12.89 -13.60
CA PRO A 347 4.16 13.13 -12.17
C PRO A 347 3.15 12.21 -11.52
N TYR A 348 3.51 11.70 -10.35
CA TYR A 348 2.54 11.03 -9.52
C TYR A 348 2.75 11.31 -8.04
N THR A 349 1.64 11.25 -7.31
CA THR A 349 1.67 11.23 -5.84
C THR A 349 1.21 9.88 -5.35
N ALA A 350 1.92 9.35 -4.36
CA ALA A 350 1.42 8.21 -3.61
C ALA A 350 0.18 8.63 -2.80
N PRO A 351 -0.90 7.83 -2.77
CA PRO A 351 -1.06 6.57 -3.49
C PRO A 351 -1.56 6.75 -4.94
N ALA A 352 -0.77 6.29 -5.90
CA ALA A 352 -1.12 5.96 -7.29
C ALA A 352 -1.87 7.00 -8.15
N ARG A 353 -1.68 8.31 -7.93
CA ARG A 353 -2.31 9.33 -8.77
C ARG A 353 -1.35 9.89 -9.82
N TRP A 354 -1.69 9.73 -11.10
CA TRP A 354 -1.02 10.45 -12.20
C TRP A 354 -1.48 11.91 -12.27
N GLY A 355 -0.53 12.83 -12.42
CA GLY A 355 -0.77 14.17 -12.93
C GLY A 355 -0.65 14.23 -14.46
N ALA A 356 -0.86 15.42 -15.02
CA ALA A 356 -0.71 15.63 -16.46
C ALA A 356 0.76 15.39 -16.90
N PRO A 357 1.00 14.70 -18.03
CA PRO A 357 2.35 14.49 -18.53
C PRO A 357 2.99 15.80 -18.98
N VAL A 358 4.26 15.98 -18.62
CA VAL A 358 5.05 17.17 -18.98
C VAL A 358 6.18 16.75 -19.91
N ALA A 359 6.36 17.49 -21.02
CA ALA A 359 7.46 17.24 -21.94
C ALA A 359 8.73 17.91 -21.39
N LEU A 360 9.78 17.12 -21.15
CA LEU A 360 11.07 17.62 -20.64
C LEU A 360 12.04 17.98 -21.76
N ALA A 361 12.00 17.25 -22.87
CA ALA A 361 12.80 17.52 -24.07
C ALA A 361 12.14 16.93 -25.32
N GLN A 362 12.36 17.57 -26.47
CA GLN A 362 11.83 17.14 -27.77
C GLN A 362 12.96 16.92 -28.78
N GLY A 363 12.78 15.96 -29.69
CA GLY A 363 13.72 15.71 -30.79
C GLY A 363 15.08 15.19 -30.33
N THR A 364 15.17 14.56 -29.16
CA THR A 364 16.43 14.15 -28.53
C THR A 364 17.13 12.99 -29.25
N GLY A 365 16.39 12.21 -30.04
CA GLY A 365 16.88 11.00 -30.70
C GLY A 365 17.10 9.80 -29.76
N VAL A 366 16.77 9.94 -28.47
CA VAL A 366 16.86 8.87 -27.46
C VAL A 366 15.87 7.77 -27.80
N ARG A 367 16.34 6.52 -27.78
CA ARG A 367 15.51 5.32 -27.93
C ARG A 367 15.29 4.56 -26.64
N SER A 368 16.17 4.73 -25.66
CA SER A 368 16.02 4.16 -24.32
C SER A 368 16.43 5.17 -23.28
N ILE A 369 15.55 5.37 -22.28
CA ILE A 369 15.92 6.03 -21.03
C ILE A 369 16.52 4.93 -20.16
N LEU A 370 17.77 5.10 -19.76
CA LEU A 370 18.48 4.11 -18.97
C LEU A 370 18.38 4.45 -17.50
N GLY A 371 18.62 5.71 -17.14
CA GLY A 371 18.65 6.15 -15.76
C GLY A 371 18.26 7.60 -15.59
N ILE A 372 17.75 7.88 -14.39
CA ILE A 372 17.42 9.21 -13.90
C ILE A 372 18.08 9.34 -12.53
N GLY A 373 18.69 10.49 -12.28
CA GLY A 373 19.32 10.81 -11.00
C GLY A 373 20.40 11.87 -11.19
N ASP A 374 20.99 12.33 -10.11
CA ASP A 374 22.04 13.35 -10.14
C ASP A 374 23.39 12.69 -10.48
N PHE A 375 23.78 12.70 -11.76
CA PHE A 375 25.00 12.03 -12.24
C PHE A 375 26.23 12.94 -12.16
N ASP A 376 26.04 14.27 -12.08
CA ASP A 376 27.12 15.24 -12.02
C ASP A 376 27.15 16.12 -10.75
N ARG A 377 26.33 15.75 -9.76
CA ARG A 377 26.26 16.35 -8.42
C ARG A 377 25.91 17.84 -8.46
N ASP A 378 25.10 18.26 -9.43
CA ASP A 378 24.60 19.63 -9.53
C ASP A 378 23.32 19.87 -8.70
N GLY A 379 22.85 18.83 -7.99
CA GLY A 379 21.66 18.89 -7.15
C GLY A 379 20.35 18.70 -7.91
N HIS A 380 20.42 18.51 -9.23
CA HIS A 380 19.28 18.24 -10.09
C HIS A 380 19.32 16.80 -10.64
N ARG A 381 18.16 16.25 -10.99
CA ARG A 381 18.11 14.96 -11.68
C ARG A 381 18.48 15.13 -13.14
N ASP A 382 19.54 14.46 -13.55
CA ASP A 382 19.87 14.26 -14.94
C ASP A 382 19.20 13.02 -15.52
N LEU A 383 19.26 12.92 -16.84
CA LEU A 383 18.84 11.75 -17.58
C LEU A 383 20.01 11.19 -18.38
N VAL A 384 20.21 9.88 -18.29
CA VAL A 384 21.12 9.16 -19.17
C VAL A 384 20.32 8.28 -20.13
N GLY A 385 20.57 8.45 -21.42
CA GLY A 385 19.85 7.78 -22.49
C GLY A 385 20.75 7.29 -23.61
N VAL A 386 20.29 6.25 -24.32
CA VAL A 386 20.97 5.73 -25.51
C VAL A 386 20.16 6.06 -26.76
N ASP A 387 20.86 6.54 -27.79
CA ASP A 387 20.25 6.89 -29.07
C ASP A 387 20.09 5.69 -30.01
N ALA A 388 19.55 5.94 -31.20
CA ALA A 388 19.37 4.93 -32.24
C ALA A 388 20.66 4.27 -32.76
N ARG A 389 21.83 4.86 -32.51
CA ARG A 389 23.15 4.38 -32.94
C ARG A 389 23.86 3.62 -31.83
N GLY A 390 23.29 3.57 -30.62
CA GLY A 390 23.92 2.96 -29.46
C GLY A 390 24.94 3.85 -28.76
N ASP A 391 24.92 5.16 -29.01
CA ASP A 391 25.74 6.14 -28.29
C ASP A 391 25.02 6.58 -27.01
N LEU A 392 25.78 6.73 -25.91
CA LEU A 392 25.29 7.16 -24.61
C LEU A 392 25.34 8.69 -24.48
N TRP A 393 24.29 9.27 -23.92
CA TRP A 393 24.13 10.71 -23.76
C TRP A 393 23.65 11.05 -22.35
N LEU A 394 24.27 12.06 -21.75
CA LEU A 394 23.81 12.74 -20.54
C LEU A 394 22.98 13.97 -20.94
N TYR A 395 21.82 14.10 -20.33
CA TYR A 395 20.93 15.26 -20.42
C TYR A 395 20.87 15.87 -19.03
N ARG A 396 21.61 16.97 -18.82
CA ARG A 396 21.67 17.64 -17.51
C ARG A 396 20.31 18.24 -17.12
N GLY A 397 19.89 18.04 -15.88
CA GLY A 397 18.67 18.65 -15.33
C GLY A 397 18.85 20.10 -14.91
N ASP A 398 17.76 20.85 -14.78
CA ASP A 398 17.73 22.16 -14.10
C ASP A 398 16.57 22.26 -13.08
N GLY A 399 16.05 21.10 -12.66
CA GLY A 399 14.86 20.95 -11.82
C GLY A 399 13.52 21.14 -12.53
N ALA A 400 13.50 21.55 -13.81
CA ALA A 400 12.28 21.71 -14.59
C ALA A 400 12.33 21.06 -15.98
N THR A 401 13.48 21.10 -16.65
CA THR A 401 13.71 20.66 -18.02
C THR A 401 15.05 19.95 -18.16
N LEU A 402 15.33 19.46 -19.37
CA LEU A 402 16.62 18.85 -19.70
C LEU A 402 17.41 19.74 -20.67
N GLY A 403 18.66 19.99 -20.32
CA GLY A 403 19.60 20.80 -21.09
C GLY A 403 20.11 20.15 -22.38
N THR A 404 21.11 20.79 -22.99
CA THR A 404 21.75 20.28 -24.21
C THR A 404 22.51 18.99 -23.92
N PRO A 405 22.29 17.89 -24.66
CA PRO A 405 22.90 16.61 -24.32
C PRO A 405 24.41 16.57 -24.59
N LYS A 406 25.15 15.97 -23.65
CA LYS A 406 26.57 15.68 -23.73
C LYS A 406 26.78 14.20 -24.04
N ARG A 407 27.56 13.89 -25.08
CA ARG A 407 27.90 12.50 -25.40
C ARG A 407 28.90 11.95 -24.37
N ILE A 408 28.61 10.79 -23.81
CA ILE A 408 29.53 10.08 -22.92
C ILE A 408 30.41 9.16 -23.77
N PRO A 409 31.74 9.34 -23.79
CA PRO A 409 32.65 8.46 -24.53
C PRO A 409 32.66 7.05 -23.94
N GLY A 410 32.92 6.04 -24.77
CA GLY A 410 32.99 4.64 -24.34
C GLY A 410 32.46 3.65 -25.38
N ASP A 411 32.72 2.37 -25.16
CA ASP A 411 32.14 1.28 -25.96
C ASP A 411 30.78 0.83 -25.40
N TRP A 412 29.78 1.70 -25.53
CA TRP A 412 28.42 1.43 -25.05
C TRP A 412 27.66 0.44 -25.95
N ARG A 413 28.16 0.19 -27.15
CA ARG A 413 27.50 -0.67 -28.15
C ARG A 413 27.66 -2.16 -27.88
N SER A 414 28.69 -2.55 -27.14
CA SER A 414 28.89 -3.93 -26.70
C SER A 414 28.05 -4.28 -25.47
N ALA A 415 27.53 -3.28 -24.75
CA ALA A 415 26.58 -3.47 -23.66
C ALA A 415 25.14 -3.50 -24.17
N ARG A 416 24.30 -4.36 -23.58
CA ARG A 416 22.86 -4.45 -23.82
C ARG A 416 22.09 -4.41 -22.52
N LEU A 417 20.80 -4.06 -22.60
CA LEU A 417 19.91 -3.93 -21.43
C LEU A 417 20.49 -3.01 -20.36
N LEU A 418 21.11 -1.91 -20.77
CA LEU A 418 21.56 -0.90 -19.83
C LEU A 418 20.35 -0.37 -19.03
N SER A 419 20.55 -0.13 -17.74
CA SER A 419 19.54 0.40 -16.83
C SER A 419 20.23 1.12 -15.68
N ALA A 420 19.55 2.08 -15.06
CA ALA A 420 19.95 2.64 -13.78
C ALA A 420 20.01 1.51 -12.75
N ALA A 421 21.17 1.37 -12.14
CA ALA A 421 21.31 0.64 -10.90
C ALA A 421 20.90 1.54 -9.72
N GLY A 422 21.05 2.87 -9.90
CA GLY A 422 21.08 3.86 -8.84
C GLY A 422 22.42 3.81 -8.11
N ASP A 423 22.55 4.48 -6.96
CA ASP A 423 23.71 4.40 -6.08
C ASP A 423 23.75 3.02 -5.37
N VAL A 424 24.31 2.01 -6.04
CA VAL A 424 24.32 0.63 -5.54
C VAL A 424 25.49 0.35 -4.60
N ASP A 425 26.45 1.26 -4.52
CA ASP A 425 27.64 1.16 -3.66
C ASP A 425 27.67 2.15 -2.50
N GLY A 426 26.68 3.03 -2.40
CA GLY A 426 26.46 3.94 -1.29
C GLY A 426 27.39 5.15 -1.30
N ASN A 427 27.99 5.49 -2.45
CA ASN A 427 28.94 6.59 -2.58
C ASN A 427 28.25 7.94 -2.91
N GLY A 428 26.92 7.95 -3.02
CA GLY A 428 26.12 9.13 -3.36
C GLY A 428 26.15 9.51 -4.84
N ILE A 429 26.63 8.64 -5.73
CA ILE A 429 26.66 8.82 -7.18
C ILE A 429 25.85 7.70 -7.83
N GLN A 430 25.10 8.05 -8.88
CA GLN A 430 24.27 7.08 -9.57
C GLN A 430 25.08 6.19 -10.52
N ASP A 431 24.84 4.88 -10.44
CA ASP A 431 25.51 3.89 -11.28
C ASP A 431 24.64 3.34 -12.40
N LEU A 432 25.30 2.79 -13.41
CA LEU A 432 24.66 2.02 -14.49
C LEU A 432 24.99 0.53 -14.40
N ILE A 433 23.99 -0.29 -14.71
CA ILE A 433 24.14 -1.74 -14.82
C ILE A 433 23.72 -2.20 -16.21
N GLY A 434 24.36 -3.23 -16.73
CA GLY A 434 24.03 -3.80 -18.03
C GLY A 434 24.67 -5.16 -18.27
N VAL A 435 24.39 -5.75 -19.42
CA VAL A 435 24.94 -7.04 -19.82
C VAL A 435 25.93 -6.87 -20.97
N GLN A 436 27.17 -7.33 -20.79
CA GLN A 436 28.22 -7.37 -21.80
C GLN A 436 28.87 -8.76 -21.75
N ASP A 437 29.11 -9.39 -22.90
CA ASP A 437 29.74 -10.72 -22.99
C ASP A 437 29.16 -11.78 -22.03
N SER A 438 27.83 -11.83 -21.94
CA SER A 438 27.08 -12.73 -21.03
C SER A 438 27.38 -12.53 -19.54
N SER A 439 27.95 -11.39 -19.17
CA SER A 439 28.27 -10.99 -17.80
C SER A 439 27.48 -9.75 -17.42
N LEU A 440 27.15 -9.63 -16.13
CA LEU A 440 26.59 -8.41 -15.56
C LEU A 440 27.74 -7.46 -15.27
N MET A 441 27.64 -6.24 -15.79
CA MET A 441 28.66 -5.20 -15.69
C MET A 441 28.08 -4.00 -14.96
N LEU A 442 28.86 -3.43 -14.05
CA LEU A 442 28.59 -2.21 -13.29
C LEU A 442 29.52 -1.11 -13.77
N TRP A 443 28.95 0.01 -14.18
CA TRP A 443 29.66 1.24 -14.48
C TRP A 443 29.40 2.20 -13.33
N ARG A 444 30.41 2.41 -12.49
CA ARG A 444 30.32 3.33 -11.36
C ARG A 444 30.32 4.76 -11.89
N GLY A 445 29.43 5.60 -11.37
CA GLY A 445 29.42 7.01 -11.74
C GLY A 445 30.67 7.73 -11.23
N ASP A 446 31.15 8.73 -11.97
CA ASP A 446 32.32 9.54 -11.58
C ASP A 446 31.94 10.85 -10.86
N GLY A 447 30.64 11.14 -10.73
CA GLY A 447 30.13 12.36 -10.11
C GLY A 447 30.33 13.62 -10.94
N ALA A 448 30.77 13.50 -12.19
CA ALA A 448 30.93 14.58 -13.16
C ALA A 448 30.09 14.35 -14.44
N GLY A 449 29.10 13.45 -14.35
CA GLY A 449 28.21 13.07 -15.45
C GLY A 449 28.80 12.01 -16.38
N GLY A 450 29.89 11.35 -15.99
CA GLY A 450 30.51 10.23 -16.67
C GLY A 450 30.52 8.96 -15.83
N PHE A 451 31.26 7.97 -16.31
CA PHE A 451 31.36 6.65 -15.67
C PHE A 451 32.78 6.10 -15.77
N HIS A 452 33.21 5.39 -14.72
CA HIS A 452 34.45 4.65 -14.70
C HIS A 452 34.40 3.41 -15.60
N ASP A 453 35.56 2.78 -15.79
CA ASP A 453 35.67 1.52 -16.52
C ASP A 453 34.78 0.42 -15.89
N PRO A 454 34.11 -0.42 -16.71
CA PRO A 454 33.13 -1.36 -16.20
C PRO A 454 33.74 -2.48 -15.36
N GLU A 455 33.13 -2.73 -14.20
CA GLU A 455 33.44 -3.85 -13.33
C GLU A 455 32.50 -5.02 -13.61
N ARG A 456 33.05 -6.23 -13.71
CA ARG A 456 32.23 -7.44 -13.84
C ARG A 456 31.71 -7.88 -12.48
N VAL A 457 30.42 -7.66 -12.23
CA VAL A 457 29.72 -7.98 -10.97
C VAL A 457 28.90 -9.27 -11.04
N GLY A 458 28.80 -9.92 -12.21
CA GLY A 458 28.11 -11.21 -12.32
C GLY A 458 28.44 -12.00 -13.60
N ARG A 459 28.27 -13.33 -13.57
CA ARG A 459 28.46 -14.23 -14.72
C ARG A 459 27.14 -14.94 -15.08
N GLY A 460 26.97 -15.31 -16.34
CA GLY A 460 25.83 -16.12 -16.78
C GLY A 460 24.56 -15.35 -17.14
N TRP A 461 24.67 -14.05 -17.41
CA TRP A 461 23.56 -13.14 -17.70
C TRP A 461 23.16 -13.11 -19.19
N GLY A 462 23.74 -13.99 -20.01
CA GLY A 462 23.53 -14.05 -21.45
C GLY A 462 22.09 -14.32 -21.89
N ASN A 463 21.27 -14.95 -21.04
CA ASN A 463 19.87 -15.31 -21.34
C ASN A 463 18.83 -14.28 -20.87
N ILE A 464 19.26 -13.17 -20.25
CA ILE A 464 18.35 -12.14 -19.74
C ILE A 464 17.79 -11.29 -20.89
N THR A 465 16.49 -11.02 -20.86
CA THR A 465 15.72 -10.29 -21.88
C THR A 465 15.15 -8.96 -21.38
N ALA A 466 15.17 -8.70 -20.08
CA ALA A 466 14.89 -7.40 -19.49
C ALA A 466 15.64 -7.25 -18.17
N LEU A 467 16.08 -6.03 -17.86
CA LEU A 467 16.85 -5.66 -16.68
C LEU A 467 16.35 -4.30 -16.19
N VAL A 468 16.04 -4.18 -14.91
CA VAL A 468 15.66 -2.91 -14.28
C VAL A 468 16.20 -2.86 -12.86
N GLY A 469 16.83 -1.76 -12.47
CA GLY A 469 17.32 -1.51 -11.11
C GLY A 469 16.79 -0.18 -10.55
N GLY A 470 17.45 0.32 -9.50
CA GLY A 470 17.20 1.66 -8.97
C GLY A 470 16.08 1.75 -7.93
N ALA A 471 15.63 0.64 -7.33
CA ALA A 471 14.66 0.67 -6.25
C ALA A 471 14.89 -0.45 -5.23
N ASP A 472 14.59 -0.17 -3.97
CA ASP A 472 14.65 -1.12 -2.85
C ASP A 472 13.32 -1.92 -2.74
N PHE A 473 13.28 -3.08 -3.39
CA PHE A 473 12.12 -3.98 -3.39
C PHE A 473 12.06 -4.83 -2.13
N THR A 474 13.19 -5.04 -1.44
CA THR A 474 13.26 -5.82 -0.21
C THR A 474 12.92 -5.03 1.05
N GLY A 475 13.09 -3.71 1.01
CA GLY A 475 12.96 -2.79 2.14
C GLY A 475 14.15 -2.82 3.08
N ASP A 476 15.33 -3.25 2.61
CA ASP A 476 16.54 -3.38 3.43
C ASP A 476 17.45 -2.14 3.39
N GLY A 477 17.06 -1.12 2.61
CA GLY A 477 17.79 0.12 2.40
C GLY A 477 18.79 0.08 1.26
N ASN A 478 18.99 -1.07 0.61
CA ASN A 478 19.86 -1.21 -0.55
C ASN A 478 19.05 -1.26 -1.84
N LEU A 479 19.61 -0.74 -2.93
CA LEU A 479 18.95 -0.81 -4.23
C LEU A 479 19.06 -2.21 -4.82
N ASP A 480 17.94 -2.71 -5.31
CA ASP A 480 17.81 -4.06 -5.86
C ASP A 480 17.71 -4.06 -7.39
N LEU A 481 17.85 -5.26 -7.97
CA LEU A 481 17.75 -5.50 -9.39
C LEU A 481 16.66 -6.52 -9.71
N ILE A 482 15.84 -6.24 -10.71
CA ILE A 482 14.87 -7.19 -11.28
C ILE A 482 15.30 -7.57 -12.69
N ALA A 483 15.32 -8.87 -12.99
CA ALA A 483 15.66 -9.38 -14.31
C ALA A 483 14.68 -10.44 -14.80
N ARG A 484 14.40 -10.42 -16.10
CA ARG A 484 13.59 -11.44 -16.79
C ARG A 484 14.45 -12.29 -17.70
N ASP A 485 14.40 -13.60 -17.57
CA ASP A 485 15.08 -14.51 -18.50
C ASP A 485 14.27 -14.82 -19.78
N ASN A 486 14.87 -15.53 -20.72
CA ASN A 486 14.24 -15.90 -21.99
C ASN A 486 13.08 -16.91 -21.85
N ALA A 487 12.93 -17.57 -20.69
CA ALA A 487 11.79 -18.41 -20.36
C ALA A 487 10.63 -17.61 -19.74
N GLY A 488 10.79 -16.29 -19.57
CA GLY A 488 9.80 -15.42 -18.97
C GLY A 488 9.70 -15.60 -17.45
N VAL A 489 10.76 -16.08 -16.80
CA VAL A 489 10.89 -16.07 -15.33
C VAL A 489 11.42 -14.71 -14.91
N LEU A 490 10.76 -14.07 -13.94
CA LEU A 490 11.23 -12.83 -13.34
C LEU A 490 11.90 -13.15 -12.00
N ARG A 491 13.05 -12.54 -11.74
CA ARG A 491 13.81 -12.70 -10.49
C ARG A 491 14.19 -11.34 -9.92
N LEU A 492 14.13 -11.24 -8.60
CA LEU A 492 14.69 -10.16 -7.80
C LEU A 492 16.08 -10.57 -7.31
N TYR A 493 17.05 -9.67 -7.39
CA TYR A 493 18.40 -9.83 -6.90
C TYR A 493 18.62 -8.75 -5.84
N PRO A 494 18.60 -9.11 -4.54
CA PRO A 494 18.80 -8.15 -3.47
C PRO A 494 20.17 -7.48 -3.56
N GLY A 495 20.24 -6.16 -3.40
CA GLY A 495 21.49 -5.42 -3.31
C GLY A 495 22.24 -5.71 -2.01
N ASN A 496 23.55 -5.49 -2.00
CA ASN A 496 24.35 -5.56 -0.77
C ASN A 496 24.89 -4.19 -0.30
N GLY A 497 24.54 -3.11 -1.01
CA GLY A 497 25.02 -1.75 -0.72
C GLY A 497 26.51 -1.53 -1.01
N SER A 498 27.16 -2.38 -1.81
CA SER A 498 28.57 -2.24 -2.21
C SER A 498 28.77 -2.59 -3.70
N GLY A 499 27.72 -2.46 -4.51
CA GLY A 499 27.71 -2.81 -5.94
C GLY A 499 27.58 -4.31 -6.24
N GLY A 500 27.33 -5.14 -5.23
CA GLY A 500 27.14 -6.59 -5.35
C GLY A 500 25.69 -7.03 -5.11
N TRP A 501 25.42 -8.31 -5.44
CA TRP A 501 24.07 -8.87 -5.45
C TRP A 501 23.99 -10.16 -4.64
N GLY A 502 22.92 -10.29 -3.86
CA GLY A 502 22.56 -11.49 -3.10
C GLY A 502 21.99 -12.62 -3.95
N ALA A 503 21.53 -13.66 -3.27
CA ALA A 503 20.88 -14.79 -3.93
C ALA A 503 19.55 -14.36 -4.59
N ALA A 504 19.33 -14.80 -5.83
CA ALA A 504 18.13 -14.45 -6.58
C ALA A 504 16.86 -15.06 -5.96
N ILE A 505 15.80 -14.26 -5.91
CA ILE A 505 14.46 -14.62 -5.45
C ILE A 505 13.56 -14.76 -6.69
N ASP A 506 12.95 -15.92 -6.88
CA ASP A 506 12.03 -16.16 -8.00
C ASP A 506 10.70 -15.43 -7.77
N LEU A 507 10.36 -14.48 -8.64
CA LEU A 507 9.10 -13.72 -8.64
C LEU A 507 8.01 -14.35 -9.52
N GLY A 508 8.28 -15.54 -10.08
CA GLY A 508 7.31 -16.32 -10.85
C GLY A 508 7.53 -16.33 -12.37
N ARG A 509 6.57 -16.93 -13.08
CA ARG A 509 6.61 -17.20 -14.53
C ARG A 509 5.50 -16.45 -15.26
N GLY A 510 5.59 -16.36 -16.59
CA GLY A 510 4.55 -15.76 -17.45
C GLY A 510 4.83 -14.30 -17.83
N TRP A 511 6.00 -13.77 -17.45
CA TRP A 511 6.40 -12.39 -17.70
C TRP A 511 6.79 -12.11 -19.17
N SER A 512 6.67 -13.10 -20.05
CA SER A 512 6.77 -12.93 -21.51
C SER A 512 5.59 -12.15 -22.11
N ALA A 513 4.49 -12.00 -21.36
CA ALA A 513 3.35 -11.17 -21.77
C ALA A 513 3.62 -9.66 -21.64
N MET A 514 4.76 -9.26 -21.08
CA MET A 514 5.11 -7.87 -20.76
C MET A 514 6.19 -7.40 -21.73
N ALA A 515 6.03 -6.20 -22.28
CA ALA A 515 6.96 -5.59 -23.22
C ALA A 515 8.05 -4.76 -22.50
N ALA A 516 7.75 -4.16 -21.35
CA ALA A 516 8.67 -3.29 -20.62
C ALA A 516 8.37 -3.27 -19.11
N PHE A 517 9.36 -2.89 -18.31
CA PHE A 517 9.29 -2.77 -16.86
C PHE A 517 9.86 -1.41 -16.43
N ALA A 518 9.30 -0.83 -15.37
CA ALA A 518 9.85 0.35 -14.69
C ALA A 518 9.73 0.16 -13.17
N ALA A 519 10.86 0.25 -12.48
CA ALA A 519 10.92 0.27 -11.02
C ALA A 519 10.61 1.69 -10.55
N VAL A 520 9.38 1.94 -10.13
CA VAL A 520 8.91 3.31 -9.84
C VAL A 520 9.17 3.72 -8.40
N GLY A 521 9.69 2.86 -7.54
CA GLY A 521 9.70 3.14 -6.10
C GLY A 521 8.29 2.99 -5.52
N ASP A 522 8.01 3.63 -4.38
CA ASP A 522 6.74 3.43 -3.65
C ASP A 522 5.57 4.19 -4.28
N PHE A 523 4.99 3.61 -5.34
CA PHE A 523 3.84 4.14 -6.05
C PHE A 523 2.55 4.00 -5.24
N THR A 524 2.48 2.97 -4.39
CA THR A 524 1.30 2.63 -3.59
C THR A 524 1.25 3.35 -2.24
N GLY A 525 2.36 3.93 -1.79
CA GLY A 525 2.48 4.59 -0.49
C GLY A 525 2.60 3.62 0.68
N ASP A 526 2.97 2.35 0.43
CA ASP A 526 3.04 1.29 1.44
C ASP A 526 4.44 1.10 2.03
N GLY A 527 5.38 1.97 1.65
CA GLY A 527 6.76 2.00 2.10
C GLY A 527 7.67 1.02 1.37
N LYS A 528 7.22 0.38 0.28
CA LYS A 528 8.00 -0.59 -0.50
C LYS A 528 8.04 -0.20 -1.97
N ALA A 529 9.13 -0.53 -2.67
CA ALA A 529 9.19 -0.26 -4.09
C ALA A 529 8.20 -1.12 -4.90
N ASP A 530 7.54 -0.48 -5.86
CA ASP A 530 6.58 -1.07 -6.78
C ASP A 530 7.13 -1.18 -8.20
N LEU A 531 6.54 -2.08 -8.98
CA LEU A 531 6.87 -2.32 -10.37
C LEU A 531 5.69 -1.96 -11.28
N LEU A 532 5.92 -1.08 -12.25
CA LEU A 532 5.03 -0.92 -13.39
C LEU A 532 5.51 -1.83 -14.53
N ALA A 533 4.59 -2.60 -15.11
CA ALA A 533 4.89 -3.43 -16.26
C ALA A 533 3.92 -3.12 -17.40
N ARG A 534 4.45 -2.83 -18.58
CA ARG A 534 3.65 -2.65 -19.78
C ARG A 534 3.41 -3.99 -20.44
N HIS A 535 2.16 -4.36 -20.67
CA HIS A 535 1.76 -5.53 -21.43
C HIS A 535 2.02 -5.35 -22.94
N ASN A 536 2.09 -6.47 -23.66
CA ASN A 536 2.29 -6.47 -25.12
C ASN A 536 1.14 -5.80 -25.89
N ASP A 537 -0.04 -5.65 -25.28
CA ASP A 537 -1.18 -4.90 -25.82
C ASP A 537 -1.08 -3.38 -25.58
N GLY A 538 -0.05 -2.92 -24.87
CA GLY A 538 0.18 -1.51 -24.55
C GLY A 538 -0.59 -1.01 -23.32
N ALA A 539 -1.22 -1.89 -22.53
CA ALA A 539 -1.72 -1.54 -21.20
C ALA A 539 -0.58 -1.48 -20.18
N LEU A 540 -0.62 -0.52 -19.25
CA LEU A 540 0.34 -0.39 -18.15
C LEU A 540 -0.29 -0.91 -16.88
N HIS A 541 0.36 -1.87 -16.22
CA HIS A 541 -0.14 -2.57 -15.05
C HIS A 541 0.78 -2.29 -13.84
N LEU A 542 0.16 -2.18 -12.66
CA LEU A 542 0.85 -2.00 -11.39
C LEU A 542 0.97 -3.33 -10.63
N TYR A 543 2.19 -3.60 -10.19
CA TYR A 543 2.55 -4.72 -9.33
C TYR A 543 3.17 -4.15 -8.06
N ARG A 544 2.47 -4.34 -6.94
CA ARG A 544 2.87 -3.85 -5.63
C ARG A 544 4.01 -4.67 -5.04
N GLY A 545 5.01 -4.01 -4.48
CA GLY A 545 6.10 -4.62 -3.74
C GLY A 545 5.62 -5.25 -2.42
N THR A 546 6.14 -6.43 -2.08
CA THR A 546 5.83 -7.07 -0.79
C THR A 546 7.07 -7.27 0.09
N GLY A 547 8.25 -6.83 -0.34
CA GLY A 547 9.54 -7.09 0.34
C GLY A 547 10.21 -8.39 -0.10
N SER A 548 9.47 -9.30 -0.74
CA SER A 548 10.00 -10.60 -1.19
C SER A 548 9.29 -11.12 -2.44
N GLY A 549 8.44 -10.30 -3.05
CA GLY A 549 7.50 -10.71 -4.09
C GLY A 549 6.75 -9.51 -4.67
N LEU A 550 6.03 -9.76 -5.75
CA LEU A 550 5.15 -8.78 -6.41
C LEU A 550 3.70 -9.25 -6.39
N ALA A 551 2.78 -8.35 -6.06
CA ALA A 551 1.34 -8.60 -6.09
C ALA A 551 0.69 -7.74 -7.17
N TYR A 552 0.01 -8.36 -8.15
CA TYR A 552 -0.75 -7.63 -9.16
C TYR A 552 -1.86 -6.80 -8.49
N VAL A 553 -1.95 -5.51 -8.84
CA VAL A 553 -2.98 -4.61 -8.31
C VAL A 553 -4.05 -4.35 -9.37
N ALA A 554 -3.66 -3.68 -10.47
CA ALA A 554 -4.62 -3.18 -11.46
C ALA A 554 -3.91 -2.72 -12.74
N PRO A 555 -4.65 -2.56 -13.85
CA PRO A 555 -4.22 -1.68 -14.94
C PRO A 555 -4.27 -0.22 -14.46
N VAL A 556 -3.18 0.52 -14.67
CA VAL A 556 -3.05 1.94 -14.30
C VAL A 556 -3.12 2.88 -15.51
N GLY A 557 -3.16 2.35 -16.73
CA GLY A 557 -3.45 3.16 -17.92
C GLY A 557 -3.42 2.38 -19.23
N THR A 558 -4.00 2.96 -20.28
CA THR A 558 -4.01 2.43 -21.65
C THR A 558 -3.25 3.35 -22.60
N GLY A 559 -2.79 2.83 -23.76
CA GLY A 559 -2.12 3.66 -24.77
C GLY A 559 -0.64 3.90 -24.50
N TRP A 560 -0.02 3.06 -23.67
CA TRP A 560 1.43 3.08 -23.37
C TRP A 560 2.27 2.38 -24.44
N GLY A 561 1.64 1.76 -25.45
CA GLY A 561 2.32 1.15 -26.60
C GLY A 561 3.07 2.14 -27.49
N ARG A 562 2.77 3.45 -27.38
CA ARG A 562 3.49 4.54 -28.10
C ARG A 562 4.76 5.02 -27.41
N MET A 563 4.98 4.59 -26.16
CA MET A 563 6.24 4.84 -25.46
C MET A 563 7.23 3.76 -25.84
N ILE A 564 8.51 4.07 -26.04
CA ILE A 564 9.53 3.07 -26.41
C ILE A 564 10.37 2.65 -25.22
N ALA A 565 10.44 3.48 -24.18
CA ALA A 565 11.10 3.17 -22.91
C ALA A 565 10.27 3.70 -21.74
N LEU A 566 10.36 3.01 -20.60
CA LEU A 566 9.81 3.43 -19.32
C LEU A 566 10.95 3.37 -18.31
N ALA A 567 11.10 4.43 -17.50
CA ALA A 567 12.02 4.47 -16.40
C ALA A 567 11.30 5.01 -15.17
N GLY A 568 11.65 4.49 -14.00
CA GLY A 568 11.20 5.08 -12.74
C GLY A 568 11.87 6.41 -12.44
N PRO A 569 11.61 6.98 -11.25
CA PRO A 569 12.20 8.24 -10.83
C PRO A 569 13.72 8.16 -10.65
N GLY A 570 14.28 6.95 -10.60
CA GLY A 570 15.62 6.69 -10.09
C GLY A 570 15.65 6.75 -8.57
N ALA A 571 16.83 6.55 -7.97
CA ALA A 571 17.01 6.87 -6.56
C ALA A 571 16.66 8.35 -6.34
N PRO A 572 16.15 8.74 -5.15
CA PRO A 572 16.07 10.15 -4.80
C PRO A 572 17.41 10.81 -5.10
N VAL A 573 17.41 12.10 -5.46
CA VAL A 573 18.62 12.89 -5.28
C VAL A 573 18.91 12.76 -3.79
N ALA A 574 19.85 11.89 -3.43
CA ALA A 574 20.55 12.06 -2.20
C ALA A 574 21.16 13.42 -2.43
N LYS A 575 20.56 14.47 -1.84
CA LYS A 575 21.31 15.69 -1.57
C LYS A 575 22.53 15.13 -0.89
N THR A 576 23.64 15.03 -1.62
CA THR A 576 24.90 14.53 -1.10
C THR A 576 24.99 15.20 0.25
N PRO A 577 25.06 14.48 1.38
CA PRO A 577 25.08 15.13 2.69
C PRO A 577 26.11 16.21 2.50
N TYR A 578 25.67 17.47 2.49
CA TYR A 578 26.57 18.54 2.18
C TYR A 578 27.71 18.29 3.13
N VAL A 579 28.96 18.50 2.71
CA VAL A 579 30.15 18.21 3.53
C VAL A 579 30.04 18.82 4.95
N ARG A 580 29.02 19.66 5.18
CA ARG A 580 28.69 20.44 6.36
C ARG A 580 27.23 20.35 6.81
N ASP A 581 26.43 19.38 6.39
CA ASP A 581 25.12 19.08 7.00
C ASP A 581 25.35 18.25 8.28
N ILE A 582 25.50 18.94 9.41
CA ILE A 582 25.90 18.34 10.68
C ILE A 582 24.69 17.71 11.38
N ASP A 583 23.49 18.26 11.18
CA ASP A 583 22.27 17.74 11.81
C ASP A 583 21.44 16.78 10.96
N GLY A 584 21.76 16.66 9.67
CA GLY A 584 21.12 15.76 8.73
C GLY A 584 19.79 16.30 8.19
N ASP A 585 19.58 17.62 8.19
CA ASP A 585 18.36 18.24 7.69
C ASP A 585 18.37 18.48 6.16
N GLY A 586 19.48 18.16 5.50
CA GLY A 586 19.68 18.28 4.06
C GLY A 586 20.08 19.69 3.61
N ASN A 587 20.42 20.60 4.53
CA ASN A 587 20.95 21.92 4.24
C ASN A 587 22.36 22.08 4.80
N ALA A 588 23.15 22.97 4.21
CA ALA A 588 24.49 23.25 4.71
C ALA A 588 24.46 24.01 6.05
N ASP A 589 25.27 23.59 7.01
CA ASP A 589 25.43 24.25 8.31
C ASP A 589 26.77 24.96 8.45
N VAL A 590 26.87 25.79 9.50
CA VAL A 590 28.10 26.48 9.89
C VAL A 590 28.43 26.18 11.35
N LEU A 591 29.69 25.85 11.61
CA LEU A 591 30.22 25.71 12.96
C LEU A 591 30.92 26.99 13.39
N ALA A 592 30.70 27.40 14.64
CA ALA A 592 31.40 28.54 15.22
C ALA A 592 31.93 28.19 16.62
N VAL A 593 33.16 28.60 16.89
CA VAL A 593 33.80 28.43 18.20
C VAL A 593 33.85 29.77 18.92
N ALA A 594 33.26 29.81 20.11
CA ALA A 594 33.38 30.93 21.05
C ALA A 594 33.97 30.41 22.36
N SER A 595 35.26 30.67 22.60
CA SER A 595 35.98 30.17 23.78
C SER A 595 35.94 28.64 23.89
N THR A 596 35.05 28.10 24.72
CA THR A 596 34.88 26.66 24.96
C THR A 596 33.59 26.10 24.38
N ASP A 597 32.78 26.94 23.73
CA ASP A 597 31.51 26.54 23.13
C ASP A 597 31.69 26.33 21.62
N LEU A 598 31.45 25.11 21.15
CA LEU A 598 31.26 24.80 19.73
C LEU A 598 29.76 24.83 19.45
N THR A 599 29.34 25.77 18.63
CA THR A 599 27.94 25.97 18.27
C THR A 599 27.71 25.62 16.81
N LEU A 600 26.67 24.82 16.56
CA LEU A 600 26.08 24.60 15.26
C LEU A 600 25.09 25.72 14.93
N TYR A 601 25.26 26.35 13.77
CA TYR A 601 24.32 27.27 13.18
C TYR A 601 23.70 26.62 11.95
N ARG A 602 22.39 26.37 12.01
CA ARG A 602 21.68 25.63 10.98
C ARG A 602 21.31 26.52 9.80
N GLY A 603 21.61 26.07 8.60
CA GLY A 603 21.13 26.69 7.38
C GLY A 603 19.61 26.58 7.25
N ASP A 604 19.00 27.41 6.41
CA ASP A 604 17.61 27.24 5.98
C ASP A 604 17.49 26.79 4.51
N GLY A 605 18.63 26.50 3.86
CA GLY A 605 18.73 26.16 2.44
C GLY A 605 18.33 27.30 1.51
N ARG A 606 18.30 28.55 1.99
CA ARG A 606 17.95 29.76 1.24
C ARG A 606 18.91 30.91 1.54
N GLY A 607 20.10 30.58 2.04
CA GLY A 607 21.15 31.51 2.43
C GLY A 607 20.82 32.32 3.69
N GLY A 608 20.03 31.74 4.58
CA GLY A 608 19.67 32.24 5.90
C GLY A 608 19.91 31.22 7.01
N TRP A 609 19.26 31.42 8.16
CA TRP A 609 19.47 30.58 9.35
C TRP A 609 18.13 30.07 9.88
N SER A 610 18.05 28.78 10.20
CA SER A 610 16.87 28.18 10.83
C SER A 610 16.98 28.14 12.37
N GLY A 611 18.21 28.17 12.91
CA GLY A 611 18.46 28.21 14.35
C GLY A 611 19.92 27.96 14.71
N SER A 612 20.21 27.82 16.01
CA SER A 612 21.54 27.39 16.48
C SER A 612 21.46 26.50 17.72
N THR A 613 22.48 25.68 17.95
CA THR A 613 22.59 24.77 19.10
C THR A 613 24.03 24.56 19.50
N SER A 614 24.32 24.67 20.80
CA SER A 614 25.64 24.30 21.36
C SER A 614 25.82 22.79 21.27
N LEU A 615 26.83 22.34 20.53
CA LEU A 615 27.20 20.93 20.37
C LEU A 615 28.01 20.45 21.57
N THR A 616 28.91 21.30 22.08
CA THR A 616 29.66 21.03 23.30
C THR A 616 30.15 22.33 23.93
N ARG A 617 30.14 22.38 25.26
CA ARG A 617 30.71 23.47 26.06
C ARG A 617 32.12 23.17 26.60
N ASP A 618 32.69 22.04 26.17
CA ASP A 618 34.01 21.55 26.57
C ASP A 618 34.98 21.57 25.38
N TRP A 619 34.78 22.47 24.41
CA TRP A 619 35.74 22.67 23.34
C TRP A 619 37.06 23.16 23.93
N PRO A 620 38.20 22.51 23.65
CA PRO A 620 39.46 22.86 24.27
C PRO A 620 39.91 24.25 23.82
N ALA A 621 40.28 25.09 24.78
CA ALA A 621 40.85 26.41 24.50
C ALA A 621 42.08 26.27 23.58
N GLY A 622 42.09 27.03 22.48
CA GLY A 622 43.16 26.99 21.47
C GLY A 622 43.12 25.77 20.53
N GLY A 623 42.09 24.92 20.60
CA GLY A 623 41.91 23.84 19.63
C GLY A 623 41.47 24.36 18.25
N THR A 624 42.16 23.95 17.19
CA THR A 624 41.80 24.33 15.81
C THR A 624 40.69 23.44 15.29
N LEU A 625 39.58 24.03 14.84
CA LEU A 625 38.48 23.37 14.17
C LEU A 625 38.89 22.96 12.75
N VAL A 626 38.64 21.71 12.40
CA VAL A 626 38.84 21.18 11.04
C VAL A 626 37.55 20.51 10.61
N ASN A 627 36.99 20.98 9.50
CA ASN A 627 35.86 20.31 8.88
C ASN A 627 36.35 19.03 8.20
N MET A 628 35.65 17.91 8.42
CA MET A 628 36.08 16.60 7.94
C MET A 628 35.09 15.96 6.97
N GLY A 629 33.96 16.57 6.61
CA GLY A 629 32.93 15.89 5.82
C GLY A 629 32.56 14.52 6.41
N ASP A 630 32.06 13.58 5.61
CA ASP A 630 31.82 12.20 6.07
C ASP A 630 33.10 11.34 6.05
N PHE A 631 34.11 11.73 6.84
CA PHE A 631 35.38 11.01 6.93
C PHE A 631 35.23 9.56 7.45
N SER A 632 34.17 9.31 8.22
CA SER A 632 33.84 8.01 8.82
C SER A 632 32.97 7.10 7.96
N GLY A 633 32.45 7.56 6.82
CA GLY A 633 31.58 6.79 5.93
C GLY A 633 30.22 6.45 6.56
N SER A 634 29.75 7.29 7.48
CA SER A 634 28.51 7.08 8.23
C SER A 634 27.28 7.72 7.57
N GLY A 635 27.48 8.42 6.45
CA GLY A 635 26.51 9.29 5.80
C GLY A 635 26.28 10.60 6.54
N ARG A 636 27.21 11.05 7.39
CA ARG A 636 27.04 12.23 8.26
C ARG A 636 28.33 13.05 8.33
N ALA A 637 28.20 14.37 8.37
CA ALA A 637 29.36 15.23 8.51
C ALA A 637 30.05 15.04 9.88
N ASP A 638 31.34 14.79 9.82
CA ASP A 638 32.27 14.67 10.93
C ASP A 638 33.03 15.98 11.14
N VAL A 639 33.50 16.17 12.37
CA VAL A 639 34.33 17.30 12.75
C VAL A 639 35.62 16.79 13.35
N ALA A 640 36.74 17.43 13.08
CA ALA A 640 37.96 17.19 13.84
C ALA A 640 38.44 18.45 14.55
N ARG A 641 39.28 18.21 15.56
CA ARG A 641 40.06 19.27 16.20
C ARG A 641 41.53 18.91 16.25
N ILE A 642 42.38 19.92 16.09
CA ILE A 642 43.79 19.82 16.44
C ILE A 642 43.93 20.38 17.85
N ASP A 643 44.27 19.52 18.81
CA ASP A 643 44.45 19.96 20.19
C ASP A 643 45.81 20.67 20.40
N PRO A 644 46.01 21.40 21.52
CA PRO A 644 47.27 22.10 21.79
C PRO A 644 48.52 21.21 21.86
N ASN A 645 48.36 19.89 22.00
CA ASN A 645 49.46 18.92 21.96
C ASN A 645 49.75 18.42 20.52
N GLY A 646 49.06 18.97 19.52
CA GLY A 646 49.20 18.60 18.12
C GLY A 646 48.58 17.25 17.77
N ARG A 647 47.58 16.77 18.52
CA ARG A 647 46.80 15.58 18.15
C ARG A 647 45.61 15.99 17.28
N LEU A 648 45.43 15.31 16.15
CA LEU A 648 44.21 15.39 15.37
C LEU A 648 43.20 14.42 15.95
N VAL A 649 42.07 14.95 16.41
CA VAL A 649 41.02 14.21 17.11
C VAL A 649 39.74 14.33 16.31
N LEU A 650 39.25 13.21 15.77
CA LEU A 650 37.98 13.08 15.07
C LEU A 650 36.83 13.00 16.08
N LEU A 651 35.73 13.68 15.77
CA LEU A 651 34.45 13.63 16.45
C LEU A 651 33.40 13.25 15.39
N PRO A 652 33.01 11.97 15.30
CA PRO A 652 32.09 11.52 14.26
C PRO A 652 30.69 12.13 14.40
N GLY A 653 30.00 12.37 13.29
CA GLY A 653 28.59 12.78 13.28
C GLY A 653 27.67 11.69 13.85
N SER A 654 26.54 12.09 14.45
CA SER A 654 25.55 11.16 15.03
C SER A 654 24.14 11.39 14.48
N ARG A 655 23.26 10.37 14.62
CA ARG A 655 21.91 10.38 14.04
C ARG A 655 20.98 11.50 14.51
N ASN A 656 21.30 12.15 15.62
CA ASN A 656 20.52 13.20 16.24
C ASN A 656 21.13 14.60 16.06
N GLY A 657 22.09 14.76 15.13
CA GLY A 657 22.79 16.02 14.90
C GLY A 657 23.74 16.44 16.02
N SER A 658 24.27 15.46 16.76
CA SER A 658 25.32 15.66 17.77
C SER A 658 26.64 15.02 17.35
N LEU A 659 27.71 15.31 18.09
CA LEU A 659 29.02 14.72 17.87
C LEU A 659 29.23 13.49 18.77
N GLY A 660 29.73 12.42 18.19
CA GLY A 660 30.04 11.15 18.82
C GLY A 660 31.34 11.17 19.64
N ALA A 661 31.75 9.98 20.08
CA ALA A 661 32.92 9.83 20.94
C ALA A 661 34.22 10.23 20.21
N ALA A 662 34.99 11.14 20.83
CA ALA A 662 36.23 11.66 20.27
C ALA A 662 37.32 10.57 20.14
N ARG A 663 37.95 10.48 18.96
CA ARG A 663 39.01 9.51 18.62
C ARG A 663 40.26 10.21 18.09
N VAL A 664 41.43 9.91 18.64
CA VAL A 664 42.70 10.40 18.08
C VAL A 664 42.99 9.66 16.78
N ILE A 665 43.15 10.39 15.68
CA ILE A 665 43.45 9.85 14.33
C ILE A 665 44.82 10.27 13.82
N GLY A 666 45.54 11.13 14.53
CA GLY A 666 46.91 11.49 14.19
C GLY A 666 47.62 12.32 15.26
N THR A 667 48.94 12.44 15.13
CA THR A 667 49.82 13.22 16.03
C THR A 667 50.81 14.07 15.23
N GLY A 668 51.28 15.18 15.79
CA GLY A 668 52.23 16.10 15.12
C GLY A 668 51.57 17.16 14.23
N TRP A 669 50.25 17.29 14.29
CA TRP A 669 49.47 18.19 13.44
C TRP A 669 49.65 19.68 13.76
N ALA A 670 50.19 20.01 14.95
CA ALA A 670 50.59 21.37 15.29
C ALA A 670 51.72 21.94 14.40
N GLY A 671 52.40 21.09 13.62
CA GLY A 671 53.42 21.53 12.65
C GLY A 671 52.84 22.12 11.35
N PHE A 672 51.53 22.02 11.13
CA PHE A 672 50.87 22.56 9.94
C PHE A 672 50.35 23.98 10.18
N THR A 673 50.45 24.80 9.13
CA THR A 673 49.99 26.20 9.11
C THR A 673 48.61 26.35 8.48
N ALA A 674 48.11 25.31 7.81
CA ALA A 674 46.73 25.20 7.33
C ALA A 674 46.39 23.71 7.21
N VAL A 675 45.17 23.33 7.57
CA VAL A 675 44.63 21.98 7.44
C VAL A 675 43.20 22.12 6.91
N VAL A 676 42.92 21.45 5.81
CA VAL A 676 41.62 21.47 5.14
C VAL A 676 41.20 20.02 4.92
N GLY A 677 40.08 19.63 5.54
CA GLY A 677 39.43 18.35 5.30
C GLY A 677 38.11 18.54 4.54
N GLY A 678 37.36 17.45 4.41
CA GLY A 678 36.08 17.45 3.68
C GLY A 678 36.23 17.37 2.17
N ILE A 679 37.45 17.19 1.65
CA ILE A 679 37.76 17.18 0.22
C ILE A 679 37.95 15.75 -0.26
N ASP A 680 37.35 15.33 -1.36
CA ASP A 680 37.73 14.10 -2.09
C ASP A 680 38.72 14.49 -3.19
N PHE A 681 40.02 14.42 -2.88
CA PHE A 681 41.06 14.98 -3.74
C PHE A 681 41.41 14.06 -4.91
N ASP A 682 41.32 12.75 -4.72
CA ASP A 682 41.68 11.77 -5.73
C ASP A 682 40.51 11.04 -6.40
N GLY A 683 39.28 11.39 -6.02
CA GLY A 683 38.05 10.90 -6.64
C GLY A 683 37.73 9.46 -6.26
N ASP A 684 38.26 8.96 -5.15
CA ASP A 684 37.98 7.60 -4.67
C ASP A 684 36.67 7.48 -3.87
N GLY A 685 35.94 8.59 -3.72
CA GLY A 685 34.69 8.66 -2.97
C GLY A 685 34.89 8.74 -1.46
N HIS A 686 36.11 8.86 -0.97
CA HIS A 686 36.43 9.03 0.44
C HIS A 686 36.94 10.45 0.72
N VAL A 687 36.67 10.92 1.94
CA VAL A 687 37.17 12.24 2.33
C VAL A 687 38.66 12.16 2.66
N ASP A 688 39.41 13.06 2.04
CA ASP A 688 40.81 13.35 2.25
C ASP A 688 41.05 14.62 3.09
N VAL A 689 42.32 14.80 3.46
CA VAL A 689 42.82 16.02 4.11
C VAL A 689 44.04 16.53 3.37
N ILE A 690 44.03 17.82 3.04
CA ILE A 690 45.23 18.54 2.60
C ILE A 690 45.78 19.42 3.73
N ALA A 691 47.10 19.40 3.91
CA ALA A 691 47.77 20.13 4.97
C ALA A 691 49.01 20.87 4.44
N ARG A 692 49.18 22.12 4.84
CA ARG A 692 50.33 22.95 4.48
C ARG A 692 51.31 23.05 5.64
N ASP A 693 52.55 22.63 5.44
CA ASP A 693 53.58 22.76 6.46
C ASP A 693 54.19 24.17 6.53
N ALA A 694 55.03 24.42 7.54
CA ALA A 694 55.69 25.71 7.75
C ALA A 694 56.65 26.10 6.60
N GLN A 695 57.04 25.17 5.73
CA GLN A 695 57.87 25.44 4.54
C GLN A 695 57.02 25.72 3.29
N GLY A 696 55.69 25.72 3.40
CA GLY A 696 54.78 25.93 2.29
C GLY A 696 54.72 24.74 1.32
N ARG A 697 55.03 23.52 1.79
CA ARG A 697 54.73 22.29 1.06
C ARG A 697 53.31 21.84 1.40
N LEU A 698 52.60 21.38 0.38
CA LEU A 698 51.25 20.86 0.53
C LEU A 698 51.29 19.33 0.52
N TRP A 699 50.64 18.73 1.50
CA TRP A 699 50.59 17.30 1.75
C TRP A 699 49.16 16.80 1.64
N LEU A 700 48.95 15.69 0.97
CA LEU A 700 47.69 14.94 0.88
C LEU A 700 47.74 13.77 1.85
N TYR A 701 46.72 13.65 2.68
CA TYR A 701 46.45 12.53 3.55
C TYR A 701 45.16 11.87 3.10
N ARG A 702 45.28 10.68 2.52
CA ARG A 702 44.14 9.98 1.94
C ARG A 702 43.28 9.29 2.99
N GLY A 703 41.98 9.50 2.92
CA GLY A 703 41.00 8.82 3.75
C GLY A 703 40.89 7.35 3.44
N ASN A 704 40.18 6.61 4.29
CA ASN A 704 39.80 5.22 4.02
C ASN A 704 38.29 4.99 4.16
N GLY A 705 37.49 6.05 4.26
CA GLY A 705 36.04 5.98 4.46
C GLY A 705 35.59 5.37 5.79
N ALA A 706 36.50 5.09 6.74
CA ALA A 706 36.20 4.53 8.06
C ALA A 706 36.78 5.38 9.21
N GLY A 707 37.08 6.64 8.90
CA GLY A 707 37.64 7.64 9.80
C GLY A 707 39.13 7.44 10.09
N GLY A 708 39.85 6.78 9.18
CA GLY A 708 41.29 6.56 9.23
C GLY A 708 41.97 6.89 7.90
N TRP A 709 43.21 6.45 7.73
CA TRP A 709 44.03 6.77 6.56
C TRP A 709 44.29 5.52 5.70
N SER A 710 44.31 5.67 4.38
CA SER A 710 44.64 4.58 3.45
C SER A 710 46.14 4.40 3.20
N GLY A 711 46.99 5.33 3.67
CA GLY A 711 48.44 5.23 3.52
C GLY A 711 49.24 6.37 4.15
N SER A 712 50.51 6.50 3.73
CA SER A 712 51.39 7.59 4.13
C SER A 712 51.09 8.87 3.35
N ALA A 713 51.27 10.02 3.99
CA ALA A 713 51.08 11.33 3.35
C ALA A 713 51.94 11.52 2.10
N GLN A 714 51.34 12.08 1.04
CA GLN A 714 52.01 12.38 -0.22
C GLN A 714 52.19 13.89 -0.38
N GLN A 715 53.37 14.33 -0.78
CA GLN A 715 53.54 15.74 -1.13
C GLN A 715 52.91 16.01 -2.51
N ILE A 716 51.92 16.89 -2.55
CA ILE A 716 51.15 17.26 -3.76
C ILE A 716 51.43 18.68 -4.26
N GLY A 717 52.22 19.48 -3.52
CA GLY A 717 52.52 20.84 -3.91
C GLY A 717 53.76 21.46 -3.25
N ARG A 718 54.26 22.53 -3.85
CA ARG A 718 55.35 23.39 -3.36
C ARG A 718 54.97 24.85 -3.59
N GLY A 719 55.49 25.77 -2.76
CA GLY A 719 55.31 27.21 -2.95
C GLY A 719 54.03 27.80 -2.36
N TRP A 720 53.30 27.03 -1.54
CA TRP A 720 52.02 27.46 -0.94
C TRP A 720 52.17 28.43 0.24
N GLY A 721 53.40 28.81 0.58
CA GLY A 721 53.70 29.79 1.65
C GLY A 721 53.28 31.23 1.32
N GLY A 722 52.97 31.53 0.05
CA GLY A 722 52.43 32.84 -0.37
C GLY A 722 50.93 33.04 -0.11
N PHE A 723 50.24 32.00 0.35
CA PHE A 723 48.82 32.05 0.71
C PHE A 723 48.65 32.18 2.22
N VAL A 724 47.61 32.85 2.68
CA VAL A 724 47.25 32.96 4.09
C VAL A 724 46.24 31.87 4.45
N ASP A 725 45.25 31.66 3.59
CA ASP A 725 44.16 30.69 3.80
C ASP A 725 44.09 29.69 2.65
N LEU A 726 43.69 28.47 2.99
CA LEU A 726 43.28 27.42 2.08
C LEU A 726 41.86 27.01 2.48
N ILE A 727 40.95 26.95 1.52
CA ILE A 727 39.54 26.71 1.74
C ILE A 727 39.08 25.64 0.75
N HIS A 728 38.51 24.55 1.25
CA HIS A 728 37.73 23.64 0.43
C HIS A 728 36.33 24.24 0.21
N VAL A 729 35.90 24.29 -1.05
CA VAL A 729 34.62 24.90 -1.45
C VAL A 729 33.75 23.95 -2.26
N GLY A 730 34.01 22.64 -2.27
CA GLY A 730 33.33 21.71 -3.18
C GLY A 730 33.66 21.98 -4.65
N ASN A 731 32.87 21.44 -5.58
CA ASN A 731 33.04 21.61 -7.02
C ASN A 731 32.57 23.00 -7.51
N PHE A 732 33.27 24.05 -7.08
CA PHE A 732 32.94 25.45 -7.39
C PHE A 732 33.08 25.80 -8.89
N SER A 733 33.90 25.04 -9.61
CA SER A 733 34.24 25.21 -11.02
C SER A 733 33.38 24.41 -11.98
N GLY A 734 32.71 23.36 -11.50
CA GLY A 734 32.01 22.39 -12.33
C GLY A 734 32.94 21.43 -13.10
N GLU A 735 34.24 21.41 -12.79
CA GLU A 735 35.28 20.75 -13.59
C GLU A 735 35.97 19.55 -12.88
N GLY A 736 35.40 19.00 -11.79
CA GLY A 736 35.96 17.81 -11.13
C GLY A 736 35.28 17.44 -9.81
N SER A 737 35.98 16.74 -8.90
CA SER A 737 35.43 16.24 -7.63
C SER A 737 35.32 17.33 -6.55
N ALA A 738 36.27 18.26 -6.51
CA ALA A 738 36.34 19.32 -5.52
C ALA A 738 37.30 20.43 -5.96
N ASP A 739 37.19 21.61 -5.34
CA ASP A 739 38.08 22.73 -5.59
C ASP A 739 38.65 23.33 -4.31
N VAL A 740 39.84 23.92 -4.45
CA VAL A 740 40.52 24.66 -3.39
C VAL A 740 40.59 26.14 -3.75
N LEU A 741 40.06 26.98 -2.87
CA LEU A 741 40.30 28.42 -2.89
C LEU A 741 41.51 28.75 -2.01
N ALA A 742 42.39 29.62 -2.49
CA ALA A 742 43.56 30.07 -1.76
C ALA A 742 43.66 31.59 -1.76
N ARG A 743 43.67 32.20 -0.57
CA ARG A 743 43.80 33.65 -0.44
C ARG A 743 45.27 34.03 -0.33
N GLY A 744 45.77 34.79 -1.29
CA GLY A 744 47.15 35.30 -1.30
C GLY A 744 47.36 36.39 -0.25
N VAL A 745 48.61 36.57 0.17
CA VAL A 745 49.02 37.71 1.02
C VAL A 745 48.74 39.08 0.37
N ASP A 746 48.59 39.10 -0.96
CA ASP A 746 48.23 40.27 -1.76
C ASP A 746 46.72 40.53 -1.83
N GLY A 747 45.90 39.68 -1.17
CA GLY A 747 44.45 39.81 -1.14
C GLY A 747 43.74 39.31 -2.41
N ARG A 748 44.44 38.62 -3.32
CA ARG A 748 43.80 37.87 -4.42
C ARG A 748 43.27 36.53 -3.93
N LEU A 749 42.12 36.12 -4.43
CA LEU A 749 41.56 34.79 -4.21
C LEU A 749 41.76 33.96 -5.48
N TRP A 750 42.47 32.86 -5.34
CA TRP A 750 42.79 31.93 -6.41
C TRP A 750 41.94 30.68 -6.29
N LEU A 751 41.43 30.19 -7.41
CA LEU A 751 40.77 28.90 -7.56
C LEU A 751 41.77 27.91 -8.15
N TYR A 752 41.88 26.76 -7.51
CA TYR A 752 42.63 25.59 -7.95
C TYR A 752 41.66 24.43 -8.13
N PRO A 753 41.26 24.13 -9.38
CA PRO A 753 40.39 22.99 -9.63
C PRO A 753 41.08 21.66 -9.33
N VAL A 754 40.34 20.66 -8.86
CA VAL A 754 40.84 19.27 -8.70
C VAL A 754 40.04 18.35 -9.60
N ALA A 755 40.72 17.69 -10.54
CA ALA A 755 40.09 16.97 -11.65
C ALA A 755 39.47 15.61 -11.26
N GLY A 756 39.50 15.22 -9.97
CA GLY A 756 38.98 13.94 -9.49
C GLY A 756 39.84 12.72 -9.82
N ASP A 757 41.09 12.91 -10.23
CA ASP A 757 42.10 11.84 -10.39
C ASP A 757 43.38 12.13 -9.57
N GLY A 758 43.30 13.09 -8.64
CA GLY A 758 44.42 13.60 -7.87
C GLY A 758 45.29 14.62 -8.61
N ALA A 759 44.90 15.08 -9.79
CA ALA A 759 45.59 16.13 -10.52
C ALA A 759 45.00 17.53 -10.30
N TRP A 760 45.88 18.54 -10.32
CA TRP A 760 45.50 19.94 -10.31
C TRP A 760 45.09 20.43 -11.69
N GLY A 761 43.96 21.14 -11.75
CA GLY A 761 43.56 21.93 -12.91
C GLY A 761 44.30 23.25 -13.04
N ALA A 762 43.94 24.03 -14.06
CA ALA A 762 44.55 25.34 -14.32
C ALA A 762 44.09 26.38 -13.27
N ALA A 763 45.03 26.86 -12.45
CA ALA A 763 44.75 27.85 -11.44
C ALA A 763 44.35 29.22 -12.04
N ARG A 764 43.32 29.86 -11.46
CA ARG A 764 42.81 31.16 -11.93
C ARG A 764 42.42 32.08 -10.78
N VAL A 765 42.53 33.40 -10.99
CA VAL A 765 42.08 34.40 -10.00
C VAL A 765 40.56 34.57 -10.13
N VAL A 766 39.84 34.38 -9.03
CA VAL A 766 38.37 34.50 -8.95
C VAL A 766 37.91 35.70 -8.12
N GLY A 767 38.85 36.46 -7.56
CA GLY A 767 38.53 37.74 -6.95
C GLY A 767 39.73 38.50 -6.39
N THR A 768 39.51 39.76 -6.06
CA THR A 768 40.51 40.68 -5.50
C THR A 768 39.94 41.45 -4.31
N GLY A 769 40.78 41.91 -3.39
CA GLY A 769 40.34 42.73 -2.24
C GLY A 769 39.92 41.93 -1.00
N TRP A 770 40.27 40.64 -0.96
CA TRP A 770 39.88 39.73 0.12
C TRP A 770 40.67 39.93 1.43
N SER A 771 41.63 40.85 1.47
CA SER A 771 42.39 41.20 2.67
C SER A 771 41.53 41.84 3.78
N GLY A 772 40.34 42.34 3.44
CA GLY A 772 39.38 42.88 4.41
C GLY A 772 38.60 41.83 5.23
N MET A 773 38.75 40.55 4.89
CA MET A 773 38.02 39.46 5.56
C MET A 773 38.87 38.82 6.67
N THR A 774 38.26 38.48 7.80
CA THR A 774 38.90 37.82 8.94
C THR A 774 38.70 36.30 8.95
N ALA A 775 37.77 35.78 8.17
CA ALA A 775 37.57 34.35 7.95
C ALA A 775 36.93 34.13 6.57
N LEU A 776 37.28 33.02 5.93
CA LEU A 776 36.68 32.51 4.69
C LEU A 776 36.34 31.04 4.90
N VAL A 777 35.11 30.67 4.61
CA VAL A 777 34.58 29.31 4.84
C VAL A 777 33.79 28.91 3.60
N GLY A 778 34.22 27.87 2.90
CA GLY A 778 33.41 27.25 1.85
C GLY A 778 32.31 26.47 2.53
N VAL A 779 31.04 26.77 2.23
CA VAL A 779 29.91 26.21 2.97
C VAL A 779 29.15 25.13 2.21
N GLY A 780 29.53 24.86 0.97
CA GLY A 780 28.67 24.12 0.05
C GLY A 780 27.55 25.02 -0.45
N ASP A 781 26.50 24.45 -1.03
CA ASP A 781 25.34 25.20 -1.50
C ASP A 781 24.47 25.61 -0.29
N PHE A 782 24.64 26.84 0.16
CA PHE A 782 24.01 27.36 1.37
C PHE A 782 22.67 28.02 1.07
N ASP A 783 22.40 28.35 -0.19
CA ASP A 783 21.16 28.97 -0.63
C ASP A 783 20.25 28.14 -1.54
N GLY A 784 20.64 26.88 -1.78
CA GLY A 784 19.85 25.89 -2.49
C GLY A 784 19.83 26.10 -4.00
N ASP A 785 20.82 26.80 -4.56
CA ASP A 785 20.91 27.09 -5.99
C ASP A 785 21.69 26.04 -6.80
N GLY A 786 22.14 24.97 -6.14
CA GLY A 786 22.90 23.87 -6.73
C GLY A 786 24.41 24.13 -6.83
N ASN A 787 24.88 25.34 -6.52
CA ASN A 787 26.29 25.70 -6.65
C ASN A 787 26.96 25.92 -5.29
N PRO A 788 28.24 25.55 -5.13
CA PRO A 788 28.90 25.79 -3.85
C PRO A 788 29.15 27.28 -3.57
N ASP A 789 28.89 27.68 -2.32
CA ASP A 789 29.02 29.04 -1.82
C ASP A 789 30.21 29.24 -0.88
N LEU A 790 30.53 30.52 -0.66
CA LEU A 790 31.53 30.97 0.30
C LEU A 790 30.92 31.96 1.31
N ILE A 791 31.13 31.72 2.60
CA ILE A 791 30.89 32.71 3.64
C ILE A 791 32.19 33.43 3.98
N ALA A 792 32.14 34.76 4.01
CA ALA A 792 33.22 35.60 4.46
C ALA A 792 32.81 36.44 5.67
N ARG A 793 33.72 36.57 6.64
CA ARG A 793 33.51 37.44 7.81
C ARG A 793 34.31 38.72 7.68
N THR A 794 33.67 39.87 7.81
CA THR A 794 34.36 41.18 7.87
C THR A 794 34.98 41.43 9.24
N ALA A 795 35.92 42.38 9.35
CA ALA A 795 36.50 42.78 10.64
C ALA A 795 35.46 43.33 11.64
N ALA A 796 34.34 43.88 11.16
CA ALA A 796 33.24 44.35 12.00
C ALA A 796 32.28 43.22 12.44
N GLY A 797 32.56 41.96 12.06
CA GLY A 797 31.70 40.81 12.38
C GLY A 797 30.45 40.70 11.53
N GLY A 798 30.44 41.29 10.32
CA GLY A 798 29.40 41.00 9.33
C GLY A 798 29.71 39.72 8.58
N LEU A 799 28.73 38.82 8.44
CA LEU A 799 28.85 37.65 7.56
C LEU A 799 28.25 37.97 6.19
N LEU A 800 29.04 37.73 5.16
CA LEU A 800 28.67 37.89 3.76
C LEU A 800 28.62 36.50 3.12
N LEU A 801 27.48 36.15 2.53
CA LEU A 801 27.35 35.03 1.61
C LEU A 801 27.77 35.50 0.23
N TYR A 802 28.70 34.79 -0.40
CA TYR A 802 29.08 34.92 -1.78
C TYR A 802 28.57 33.70 -2.54
N GLN A 803 27.59 33.95 -3.40
CA GLN A 803 26.87 32.92 -4.13
C GLN A 803 27.71 32.41 -5.29
N GLY A 804 27.93 31.11 -5.37
CA GLY A 804 28.63 30.47 -6.48
C GLY A 804 27.86 30.62 -7.79
N ASN A 805 28.49 30.30 -8.91
CA ASN A 805 27.81 30.20 -10.20
C ASN A 805 28.08 28.89 -10.93
N GLY A 806 28.70 27.92 -10.26
CA GLY A 806 29.06 26.60 -10.80
C GLY A 806 30.11 26.60 -11.90
N ALA A 807 30.66 27.77 -12.27
CA ALA A 807 31.66 27.93 -13.33
C ALA A 807 32.98 28.53 -12.80
N GLY A 808 33.16 28.51 -11.49
CA GLY A 808 34.34 29.06 -10.82
C GLY A 808 34.29 30.57 -10.67
N GLY A 809 33.11 31.15 -10.51
CA GLY A 809 32.87 32.57 -10.30
C GLY A 809 31.70 32.85 -9.35
N TRP A 810 31.28 34.11 -9.26
CA TRP A 810 30.26 34.56 -8.32
C TRP A 810 28.98 35.00 -9.03
N ALA A 811 27.82 34.52 -8.59
CA ALA A 811 26.52 35.03 -9.03
C ALA A 811 26.15 36.34 -8.31
N GLY A 812 26.55 36.47 -7.04
CA GLY A 812 26.22 37.62 -6.21
C GLY A 812 26.87 37.58 -4.84
N SER A 813 26.62 38.61 -4.02
CA SER A 813 26.98 38.59 -2.61
C SER A 813 25.99 39.39 -1.78
N ARG A 814 25.68 38.93 -0.56
CA ARG A 814 24.79 39.63 0.37
C ARG A 814 25.18 39.38 1.83
N GLN A 815 24.80 40.30 2.71
CA GLN A 815 25.03 40.14 4.14
C GLN A 815 23.95 39.25 4.77
N ILE A 816 24.38 38.17 5.44
CA ILE A 816 23.51 37.16 6.06
C ILE A 816 23.61 37.14 7.60
N GLY A 817 24.51 37.94 8.18
CA GLY A 817 24.69 37.99 9.64
C GLY A 817 25.41 39.24 10.15
N ARG A 818 25.20 39.54 11.43
CA ARG A 818 25.86 40.62 12.21
C ARG A 818 26.31 40.08 13.57
N GLY A 819 27.36 40.66 14.15
CA GLY A 819 27.80 40.33 15.51
C GLY A 819 28.76 39.13 15.61
N TRP A 820 29.30 38.65 14.49
CA TRP A 820 30.16 37.46 14.44
C TRP A 820 31.63 37.69 14.81
N ALA A 821 31.95 38.90 15.30
CA ALA A 821 33.30 39.26 15.76
C ALA A 821 33.69 38.53 17.06
N GLY A 822 32.72 38.00 17.82
CA GLY A 822 32.97 37.26 19.06
C GLY A 822 33.39 35.81 18.86
N PHE A 823 33.34 35.27 17.64
CA PHE A 823 33.77 33.90 17.35
C PHE A 823 35.24 33.86 16.96
N GLU A 824 36.00 32.94 17.55
CA GLU A 824 37.42 32.77 17.25
C GLU A 824 37.61 32.05 15.90
N GLN A 825 36.77 31.07 15.61
CA GLN A 825 36.84 30.22 14.42
C GLN A 825 35.47 30.01 13.81
N LEU A 826 35.44 29.87 12.50
CA LEU A 826 34.29 29.46 11.70
C LEU A 826 34.72 28.28 10.83
N GLY A 827 33.84 27.30 10.63
CA GLY A 827 34.17 26.12 9.85
C GLY A 827 32.98 25.28 9.45
#